data_AF-A0A1V4K4X4-F1
#
_entry.id   AF-A0A1V4K4X4-F1
#
_cell.length_a   1.000
_cell.length_b   1.000
_cell.length_c   1.000
_cell.angle_alpha   90.00
_cell.angle_beta   90.00
_cell.angle_gamma   90.00
#
_symmetry.space_group_name_H-M   'P 1'
#
loop_
_entity.id
_entity.type
_entity.pdbx_description
1 polymer ?
#
loop_
_entity_poly.entity_id
_entity_poly.type
_entity_poly.pdbx_seq_one_letter_code
_entity_poly.pdbx_strand_id
1 'polypeptide(L)'
;MWLFLVALCLTQGLGDAVLCVGPRHDNPEQLMNTRQIISFHGYRSEEHQILTDDGYFLTMNRIPSGREGSGSRGSRLPVSLQHGLLLDGSNWVSNFPNSSLGFILADAGYDIWIGNSRGNSWSRRHLNLSVDQEKFWDFSFHEMAMYDLPAMVGFILNQTRQEKLFYISHAQGNTLGFIAFSSMPQLAEKIKMFLVLGPAYTFCTVKGPILSIAYLPDAILKSTMMWLFRTIACLMCIGEKTDASPMVPMDVGDIIHYHGYPYEEHEVATDDGYYLTMQRIPHGQDNPGSLSSSQEAETQDSSMFCHPPKPVVLLQHGLSLEGSSWVINLPNSILGFILADAGYDVSIGNSRGNSWSRKHKEFEFYHPEYSAYRFHEMAMYDLPATINYILQKTGQEQLYYVAYFQDTTTGFIVFSFISELDREIKMFFALAPVTINSNLKSPLVRVFDLPEWLVKLYQTGEFKYYDYGSDNMLHYNQSQMISHRGYPSEEYEVLTRDGYYVVLNRIPHGRGNPGSSGAKPVVFLQHGLLAEGSNWVENLANNSFGFILADSGYDVWVGNSRGTRWSRRHQRLSADQAEFWDFSFHEMAMYDLPAMIHFVLQKTRQKKIYYIGHSQGCTIAFIAFSSMPELAQKINMFFALAPAVTVKYAKSPIIKISFLLDKQCSMIQLLLGRTDAALRLRKLWRFLPVLCRQPLLHKPCANLFFLLGGYNEKNLNMTRLDVYTSHYPDGTSVKNIIHWAQMVKSGEFKAFDYGSKNPAMYQQETPPSYRVEDMPVPTAVWSGGKDWLADQRDVHLLLPRIAHLVTYGHIHDWNHWDFIWGLDAAERLYSSILELMEWSR
;
A
#
# COMPACT_ATOMS: atom_id res chain seq x y z
N MET A 1 6.81 -6.45 6.88
CA MET A 1 7.55 -7.13 5.78
C MET A 1 7.36 -6.43 4.43
N TRP A 2 6.14 -6.17 3.95
CA TRP A 2 5.92 -5.38 2.71
C TRP A 2 6.39 -3.92 2.83
N LEU A 3 6.23 -3.29 4.01
CA LEU A 3 6.85 -1.99 4.35
C LEU A 3 8.38 -2.05 4.41
N PHE A 4 8.95 -3.20 4.78
CA PHE A 4 10.39 -3.43 4.77
C PHE A 4 10.90 -3.69 3.34
N LEU A 5 10.08 -4.25 2.46
CA LEU A 5 10.34 -4.38 1.01
C LEU A 5 10.11 -3.07 0.25
N VAL A 6 9.18 -2.22 0.65
CA VAL A 6 9.00 -0.86 0.11
C VAL A 6 10.09 0.06 0.63
N ALA A 7 10.44 -0.03 1.92
CA ALA A 7 11.63 0.62 2.46
C ALA A 7 12.89 0.05 1.80
N LEU A 8 13.00 -1.26 1.58
CA LEU A 8 14.11 -1.84 0.81
C LEU A 8 14.11 -1.34 -0.62
N CYS A 9 12.98 -1.27 -1.32
CA CYS A 9 12.89 -0.77 -2.70
C CYS A 9 13.07 0.75 -2.78
N LEU A 10 12.80 1.50 -1.72
CA LEU A 10 13.17 2.91 -1.59
C LEU A 10 14.65 3.05 -1.24
N THR A 11 15.23 2.16 -0.42
CA THR A 11 16.66 2.15 -0.06
C THR A 11 17.55 1.45 -1.08
N GLN A 12 16.96 0.65 -1.97
CA GLN A 12 17.57 -0.06 -3.10
C GLN A 12 17.24 0.70 -4.39
N GLY A 13 16.16 1.49 -4.43
CA GLY A 13 15.97 2.59 -5.38
C GLY A 13 16.86 3.79 -5.06
N LEU A 14 17.20 4.01 -3.78
CA LEU A 14 18.29 4.88 -3.33
C LEU A 14 19.64 4.17 -3.45
N GLY A 15 19.69 2.85 -3.31
CA GLY A 15 20.92 2.03 -3.41
C GLY A 15 21.38 1.82 -4.84
N ASP A 16 20.44 1.82 -5.79
CA ASP A 16 20.65 1.82 -7.23
C ASP A 16 20.47 3.24 -7.84
N ALA A 17 19.99 4.23 -7.08
CA ALA A 17 20.34 5.64 -7.34
C ALA A 17 21.74 5.98 -6.80
N VAL A 18 22.37 5.04 -6.09
CA VAL A 18 23.75 5.14 -5.66
C VAL A 18 24.66 4.17 -6.44
N LEU A 19 24.19 3.03 -6.98
CA LEU A 19 24.94 2.15 -7.91
C LEU A 19 24.04 1.36 -8.94
N CYS A 20 23.11 2.04 -9.62
CA CYS A 20 22.44 1.78 -10.93
C CYS A 20 21.75 0.42 -11.31
N VAL A 21 20.40 0.37 -11.26
CA VAL A 21 19.36 -0.42 -12.02
C VAL A 21 19.31 -1.99 -11.97
N GLY A 22 18.35 -2.65 -11.25
CA GLY A 22 17.71 -3.97 -11.64
C GLY A 22 17.17 -5.00 -10.56
N PRO A 23 16.07 -5.83 -10.75
CA PRO A 23 15.56 -6.80 -9.71
C PRO A 23 15.08 -8.27 -10.08
N ARG A 24 15.03 -9.28 -9.12
CA ARG A 24 13.88 -10.19 -8.65
C ARG A 24 14.11 -11.71 -8.15
N HIS A 25 13.24 -12.24 -7.20
CA HIS A 25 12.40 -13.53 -7.10
C HIS A 25 12.51 -14.76 -6.02
N ASP A 26 11.39 -15.41 -5.48
CA ASP A 26 11.30 -16.50 -4.37
C ASP A 26 10.43 -17.87 -4.53
N ASN A 27 10.51 -18.88 -3.59
CA ASN A 27 10.27 -20.41 -3.61
C ASN A 27 9.14 -21.03 -2.66
N PRO A 28 8.38 -22.13 -2.98
CA PRO A 28 7.28 -22.75 -2.16
C PRO A 28 7.62 -23.37 -0.79
N GLU A 29 8.89 -23.64 -0.49
CA GLU A 29 9.31 -23.98 0.87
C GLU A 29 9.12 -22.80 1.85
N GLN A 30 8.87 -21.58 1.34
CA GLN A 30 8.72 -20.31 2.08
C GLN A 30 7.68 -20.32 3.22
N LEU A 31 6.76 -21.27 3.26
CA LEU A 31 5.69 -21.35 4.28
C LEU A 31 5.74 -22.60 5.17
N MET A 32 6.72 -23.49 4.98
CA MET A 32 6.83 -24.74 5.75
C MET A 32 7.79 -24.59 6.93
N ASN A 33 7.45 -25.20 8.07
CA ASN A 33 8.42 -25.37 9.15
C ASN A 33 9.38 -26.53 8.86
N THR A 34 10.49 -26.63 9.59
CA THR A 34 11.54 -27.62 9.34
C THR A 34 11.01 -29.07 9.28
N ARG A 35 10.13 -29.46 10.20
CA ARG A 35 9.50 -30.79 10.23
C ARG A 35 8.70 -31.08 8.98
N GLN A 36 7.94 -30.08 8.51
CA GLN A 36 7.15 -30.17 7.29
C GLN A 36 8.05 -30.29 6.06
N ILE A 37 9.13 -29.50 5.96
CA ILE A 37 10.10 -29.61 4.85
C ILE A 37 10.68 -31.03 4.77
N ILE A 38 11.09 -31.59 5.93
CA ILE A 38 11.63 -32.96 6.01
C ILE A 38 10.59 -33.99 5.55
N SER A 39 9.37 -33.90 6.08
CA SER A 39 8.27 -34.83 5.77
C SER A 39 7.84 -34.73 4.32
N PHE A 40 7.83 -33.52 3.78
CA PHE A 40 7.46 -33.22 2.40
C PHE A 40 8.40 -33.90 1.41
N HIS A 41 9.69 -33.94 1.72
CA HIS A 41 10.66 -34.65 0.90
C HIS A 41 10.66 -36.18 1.10
N GLY A 42 9.73 -36.73 1.89
CA GLY A 42 9.56 -38.17 2.09
C GLY A 42 10.44 -38.76 3.19
N TYR A 43 11.10 -37.91 4.00
CA TYR A 43 11.89 -38.35 5.14
C TYR A 43 11.03 -38.39 6.40
N ARG A 44 11.34 -39.32 7.30
CA ARG A 44 10.73 -39.33 8.63
C ARG A 44 11.28 -38.14 9.42
N SER A 45 10.40 -37.39 10.08
CA SER A 45 10.76 -36.27 10.93
C SER A 45 10.22 -36.43 12.35
N GLU A 46 11.08 -36.21 13.34
CA GLU A 46 10.72 -36.13 14.76
C GLU A 46 11.08 -34.75 15.29
N GLU A 47 10.28 -34.20 16.19
CA GLU A 47 10.54 -32.91 16.83
C GLU A 47 10.61 -33.12 18.33
N HIS A 48 11.65 -32.57 18.96
CA HIS A 48 11.96 -32.72 20.37
C HIS A 48 12.11 -31.35 21.01
N GLN A 49 11.68 -31.22 22.27
CA GLN A 49 11.92 -30.02 23.06
C GLN A 49 12.90 -30.31 24.19
N ILE A 50 13.92 -29.46 24.29
CA ILE A 50 15.05 -29.64 25.19
C ILE A 50 15.06 -28.47 26.16
N LEU A 51 15.05 -28.77 27.45
CA LEU A 51 15.17 -27.76 28.49
C LEU A 51 16.65 -27.52 28.79
N THR A 52 17.08 -26.26 28.76
CA THR A 52 18.41 -25.83 29.18
C THR A 52 18.43 -25.58 30.68
N ASP A 53 19.62 -25.64 31.28
CA ASP A 53 19.80 -25.47 32.73
C ASP A 53 19.32 -24.10 33.23
N ASP A 54 19.40 -23.08 32.36
CA ASP A 54 18.94 -21.73 32.66
C ASP A 54 17.49 -21.46 32.24
N GLY A 55 16.76 -22.47 31.77
CA GLY A 55 15.29 -22.44 31.69
C GLY A 55 14.68 -22.25 30.30
N TYR A 56 15.47 -22.23 29.22
CA TYR A 56 14.96 -22.12 27.84
C TYR A 56 14.54 -23.47 27.28
N PHE A 57 13.46 -23.48 26.48
CA PHE A 57 13.05 -24.63 25.70
C PHE A 57 13.52 -24.47 24.25
N LEU A 58 14.38 -25.39 23.81
CA LEU A 58 14.91 -25.45 22.45
C LEU A 58 14.16 -26.51 21.64
N THR A 59 13.73 -26.15 20.43
CA THR A 59 13.11 -27.10 19.50
C THR A 59 14.16 -27.72 18.58
N MET A 60 14.28 -29.04 18.59
CA MET A 60 15.24 -29.78 17.76
C MET A 60 14.52 -30.77 16.85
N ASN A 61 14.83 -30.74 15.55
CA ASN A 61 14.28 -31.67 14.57
C ASN A 61 15.23 -32.84 14.35
N ARG A 62 14.71 -34.03 14.08
CA ARG A 62 15.51 -35.24 13.83
C ARG A 62 15.04 -35.94 12.56
N ILE A 63 16.01 -36.38 11.77
CA ILE A 63 15.83 -37.31 10.65
C ILE A 63 16.47 -38.64 11.04
N PRO A 64 15.70 -39.61 11.56
CA PRO A 64 16.27 -40.85 12.11
C PRO A 64 16.80 -41.82 11.04
N SER A 65 16.40 -41.64 9.78
CA SER A 65 16.83 -42.46 8.65
C SER A 65 16.56 -41.80 7.30
N GLY A 66 17.36 -42.15 6.29
CA GLY A 66 17.09 -41.87 4.88
C GLY A 66 15.83 -42.54 4.33
N ARG A 67 15.45 -42.16 3.10
CA ARG A 67 14.14 -42.49 2.49
C ARG A 67 13.90 -43.97 2.25
N GLU A 68 14.92 -44.68 1.79
CA GLU A 68 14.77 -46.08 1.39
C GLU A 68 14.89 -47.05 2.57
N GLY A 69 14.84 -46.54 3.81
CA GLY A 69 14.81 -47.38 5.00
C GLY A 69 15.94 -48.40 5.03
N SER A 70 17.16 -47.99 4.65
CA SER A 70 18.32 -48.90 4.56
C SER A 70 18.62 -49.52 5.92
N GLY A 71 18.04 -50.71 6.12
CA GLY A 71 18.69 -52.01 6.35
C GLY A 71 19.64 -52.20 7.53
N SER A 72 20.10 -51.15 8.20
CA SER A 72 21.06 -51.29 9.28
C SER A 72 20.32 -51.29 10.63
N ARG A 73 20.11 -52.49 11.19
CA ARG A 73 19.72 -52.71 12.60
C ARG A 73 20.86 -52.38 13.59
N GLY A 74 21.93 -51.74 13.13
CA GLY A 74 23.03 -51.24 13.96
C GLY A 74 22.76 -49.82 14.45
N SER A 75 23.34 -49.46 15.58
CA SER A 75 23.21 -48.11 16.15
C SER A 75 23.88 -47.09 15.23
N ARG A 76 23.07 -46.20 14.62
CA ARG A 76 23.51 -45.17 13.68
C ARG A 76 24.28 -44.09 14.43
N LEU A 77 25.32 -43.55 13.80
CA LEU A 77 26.13 -42.52 14.41
C LEU A 77 25.38 -41.17 14.37
N PRO A 78 25.19 -40.49 15.52
CA PRO A 78 24.51 -39.21 15.56
C PRO A 78 25.36 -38.10 14.97
N VAL A 79 24.70 -37.24 14.20
CA VAL A 79 25.26 -36.01 13.64
C VAL A 79 24.38 -34.84 14.07
N SER A 80 24.96 -33.87 14.76
CA SER A 80 24.29 -32.62 15.15
C SER A 80 24.64 -31.51 14.14
N LEU A 81 23.61 -30.86 13.59
CA LEU A 81 23.69 -29.77 12.63
C LEU A 81 23.22 -28.47 13.30
N GLN A 82 24.11 -27.46 13.40
CA GLN A 82 23.81 -26.18 14.04
C GLN A 82 23.90 -24.99 13.08
N HIS A 83 22.81 -24.23 12.97
CA HIS A 83 22.69 -23.07 12.08
C HIS A 83 23.48 -21.83 12.56
N GLY A 84 23.52 -20.79 11.72
CA GLY A 84 24.20 -19.52 12.00
C GLY A 84 23.29 -18.43 12.61
N LEU A 85 23.83 -17.23 12.77
CA LEU A 85 23.14 -16.07 13.34
C LEU A 85 21.92 -15.65 12.50
N LEU A 86 20.79 -15.37 13.15
CA LEU A 86 19.49 -14.97 12.56
C LEU A 86 18.85 -16.00 11.60
N LEU A 87 19.34 -17.25 11.62
CA LEU A 87 18.79 -18.37 10.85
C LEU A 87 18.03 -19.33 11.78
N ASP A 88 17.50 -20.40 11.19
CA ASP A 88 16.91 -21.51 11.94
C ASP A 88 17.31 -22.88 11.37
N GLY A 89 16.83 -23.95 11.99
CA GLY A 89 17.16 -25.32 11.60
C GLY A 89 16.78 -25.71 10.16
N SER A 90 15.84 -25.02 9.52
CA SER A 90 15.44 -25.30 8.14
C SER A 90 16.60 -25.19 7.14
N ASN A 91 17.60 -24.32 7.41
CA ASN A 91 18.75 -24.10 6.54
C ASN A 91 19.50 -25.38 6.10
N TRP A 92 19.44 -26.45 6.89
CA TRP A 92 20.09 -27.72 6.57
C TRP A 92 19.28 -28.62 5.62
N VAL A 93 18.03 -28.23 5.36
CA VAL A 93 17.02 -28.98 4.60
C VAL A 93 16.25 -28.11 3.59
N SER A 94 16.54 -26.80 3.47
CA SER A 94 15.86 -25.85 2.56
C SER A 94 16.20 -25.98 1.07
N ASN A 95 17.09 -26.92 0.72
CA ASN A 95 17.37 -27.29 -0.68
C ASN A 95 16.89 -28.71 -0.94
N PHE A 96 16.90 -29.13 -2.21
CA PHE A 96 16.53 -30.49 -2.58
C PHE A 96 17.33 -31.56 -1.82
N PRO A 97 16.76 -32.77 -1.63
CA PRO A 97 17.41 -33.87 -0.92
C PRO A 97 18.82 -34.25 -1.38
N ASN A 98 19.15 -34.06 -2.65
CA ASN A 98 20.49 -34.33 -3.19
C ASN A 98 21.51 -33.19 -2.96
N SER A 99 21.06 -32.05 -2.42
CA SER A 99 21.84 -30.82 -2.27
C SER A 99 21.86 -30.31 -0.82
N SER A 100 20.92 -30.75 0.01
CA SER A 100 20.84 -30.44 1.44
C SER A 100 21.63 -31.46 2.25
N LEU A 101 22.59 -30.97 3.02
CA LEU A 101 23.46 -31.82 3.83
C LEU A 101 22.66 -32.70 4.81
N GLY A 102 21.57 -32.19 5.39
CA GLY A 102 20.72 -32.96 6.29
C GLY A 102 20.12 -34.21 5.64
N PHE A 103 19.72 -34.13 4.37
CA PHE A 103 19.16 -35.25 3.62
C PHE A 103 20.24 -36.20 3.10
N ILE A 104 21.36 -35.66 2.60
CA ILE A 104 22.49 -36.44 2.10
C ILE A 104 23.05 -37.34 3.22
N LEU A 105 23.22 -36.81 4.42
CA LEU A 105 23.74 -37.59 5.56
C LEU A 105 22.72 -38.63 6.05
N ALA A 106 21.43 -38.30 6.04
CA ALA A 106 20.37 -39.25 6.40
C ALA A 106 20.33 -40.44 5.42
N ASP A 107 20.45 -40.20 4.11
CA ASP A 107 20.52 -41.24 3.09
C ASP A 107 21.83 -42.04 3.15
N ALA A 108 22.93 -41.41 3.59
CA ALA A 108 24.18 -42.09 3.89
C ALA A 108 24.14 -42.95 5.17
N GLY A 109 23.02 -42.96 5.90
CA GLY A 109 22.77 -43.86 7.04
C GLY A 109 23.12 -43.27 8.42
N TYR A 110 23.31 -41.96 8.53
CA TYR A 110 23.52 -41.27 9.81
C TYR A 110 22.19 -40.88 10.49
N ASP A 111 22.23 -40.66 11.80
CA ASP A 111 21.11 -40.14 12.58
C ASP A 111 21.24 -38.62 12.75
N ILE A 112 20.39 -37.85 12.06
CA ILE A 112 20.58 -36.40 11.91
C ILE A 112 19.73 -35.64 12.91
N TRP A 113 20.37 -34.73 13.63
CA TRP A 113 19.78 -33.87 14.65
C TRP A 113 20.02 -32.40 14.27
N ILE A 114 18.96 -31.63 14.10
CA ILE A 114 18.95 -30.26 13.59
C ILE A 114 18.51 -29.32 14.72
N GLY A 115 19.48 -28.65 15.33
CA GLY A 115 19.26 -27.79 16.50
C GLY A 115 18.75 -26.40 16.16
N ASN A 116 17.93 -25.83 17.04
CA ASN A 116 17.60 -24.39 17.07
C ASN A 116 18.16 -23.74 18.34
N SER A 117 18.47 -22.45 18.26
CA SER A 117 18.94 -21.65 19.41
C SER A 117 17.81 -20.87 20.08
N ARG A 118 17.94 -20.63 21.38
CA ARG A 118 17.01 -19.79 22.16
C ARG A 118 16.70 -18.44 21.48
N GLY A 119 15.46 -17.99 21.59
CA GLY A 119 14.98 -16.70 21.05
C GLY A 119 14.61 -16.70 19.56
N ASN A 120 15.03 -17.70 18.78
CA ASN A 120 14.59 -17.83 17.39
C ASN A 120 13.10 -18.24 17.30
N SER A 121 12.49 -18.18 16.11
CA SER A 121 11.05 -18.40 15.89
C SER A 121 10.51 -19.69 16.50
N TRP A 122 11.37 -20.71 16.70
CA TRP A 122 11.00 -22.05 17.16
C TRP A 122 11.40 -22.35 18.61
N SER A 123 12.17 -21.47 19.26
CA SER A 123 12.71 -21.67 20.62
C SER A 123 12.47 -20.44 21.50
N ARG A 124 11.21 -19.97 21.54
CA ARG A 124 10.76 -18.75 22.25
C ARG A 124 10.05 -19.00 23.59
N ARG A 125 10.31 -20.15 24.20
CA ARG A 125 9.65 -20.56 25.45
C ARG A 125 10.68 -20.68 26.56
N HIS A 126 10.31 -20.22 27.75
CA HIS A 126 11.13 -20.30 28.96
C HIS A 126 10.27 -20.75 30.14
N LEU A 127 10.86 -21.38 31.17
CA LEU A 127 10.14 -21.87 32.34
C LEU A 127 9.34 -20.78 33.06
N ASN A 128 9.98 -19.63 33.28
CA ASN A 128 9.48 -18.57 34.16
C ASN A 128 9.34 -17.19 33.47
N LEU A 129 9.74 -17.08 32.19
CA LEU A 129 9.85 -15.78 31.51
C LEU A 129 9.01 -15.77 30.23
N SER A 130 8.35 -14.65 29.96
CA SER A 130 7.63 -14.40 28.69
C SER A 130 8.54 -13.68 27.70
N VAL A 131 8.31 -13.87 26.39
CA VAL A 131 9.01 -13.15 25.31
C VAL A 131 8.88 -11.62 25.39
N ASP A 132 7.90 -11.11 26.13
CA ASP A 132 7.70 -9.67 26.32
C ASP A 132 8.56 -9.09 27.45
N GLN A 133 9.25 -9.94 28.22
CA GLN A 133 10.09 -9.53 29.34
C GLN A 133 11.55 -9.36 28.89
N GLU A 134 12.19 -8.25 29.25
CA GLU A 134 13.59 -7.96 28.89
C GLU A 134 14.56 -9.07 29.34
N LYS A 135 14.32 -9.63 30.53
CA LYS A 135 15.12 -10.76 31.07
C LYS A 135 15.07 -12.02 30.22
N PHE A 136 14.03 -12.21 29.39
CA PHE A 136 13.98 -13.32 28.43
C PHE A 136 15.02 -13.16 27.31
N TRP A 137 15.48 -11.94 27.03
CA TRP A 137 16.43 -11.65 25.96
C TRP A 137 17.84 -11.36 26.47
N ASP A 138 18.07 -11.47 27.77
CA ASP A 138 19.35 -11.23 28.43
C ASP A 138 20.29 -12.44 28.28
N PHE A 139 20.68 -12.73 27.04
CA PHE A 139 21.64 -13.77 26.69
C PHE A 139 22.46 -13.35 25.47
N SER A 140 23.67 -13.87 25.37
CA SER A 140 24.56 -13.72 24.23
C SER A 140 24.88 -15.08 23.58
N PHE A 141 25.73 -15.07 22.56
CA PHE A 141 26.26 -16.32 22.00
C PHE A 141 27.09 -17.12 23.01
N HIS A 142 27.56 -16.49 24.10
CA HIS A 142 28.23 -17.18 25.19
C HIS A 142 27.26 -18.11 25.92
N GLU A 143 26.11 -17.62 26.36
CA GLU A 143 25.08 -18.42 27.04
C GLU A 143 24.54 -19.51 26.12
N MET A 144 24.38 -19.24 24.82
CA MET A 144 24.05 -20.29 23.85
C MET A 144 25.12 -21.39 23.80
N ALA A 145 26.40 -21.05 23.84
CA ALA A 145 27.48 -22.03 23.82
C ALA A 145 27.56 -22.83 25.14
N MET A 146 27.29 -22.18 26.27
CA MET A 146 27.44 -22.77 27.60
C MET A 146 26.20 -23.53 28.08
N TYR A 147 25.00 -23.22 27.57
CA TYR A 147 23.76 -23.84 28.01
C TYR A 147 23.02 -24.58 26.89
N ASP A 148 22.89 -23.99 25.69
CA ASP A 148 22.14 -24.66 24.60
C ASP A 148 22.90 -25.87 24.07
N LEU A 149 24.19 -25.70 23.77
CA LEU A 149 24.98 -26.74 23.13
C LEU A 149 25.18 -27.98 24.02
N PRO A 150 25.51 -27.85 25.33
CA PRO A 150 25.57 -29.02 26.23
C PRO A 150 24.23 -29.70 26.41
N ALA A 151 23.13 -28.95 26.49
CA ALA A 151 21.79 -29.52 26.61
C ALA A 151 21.42 -30.32 25.35
N MET A 152 21.68 -29.78 24.15
CA MET A 152 21.45 -30.47 22.88
C MET A 152 22.32 -31.72 22.74
N VAL A 153 23.64 -31.62 22.98
CA VAL A 153 24.57 -32.75 22.88
C VAL A 153 24.22 -33.83 23.91
N GLY A 154 23.95 -33.44 25.16
CA GLY A 154 23.56 -34.36 26.22
C GLY A 154 22.26 -35.10 25.90
N PHE A 155 21.26 -34.38 25.37
CA PHE A 155 20.00 -34.98 24.94
C PHE A 155 20.21 -35.99 23.81
N ILE A 156 20.98 -35.63 22.78
CA ILE A 156 21.26 -36.52 21.64
C ILE A 156 21.92 -37.82 22.13
N LEU A 157 23.01 -37.70 22.90
CA LEU A 157 23.77 -38.88 23.36
C LEU A 157 22.95 -39.79 24.27
N ASN A 158 22.10 -39.20 25.14
CA ASN A 158 21.20 -39.97 25.98
C ASN A 158 20.14 -40.72 25.14
N GLN A 159 19.56 -40.04 24.15
CA GLN A 159 18.54 -40.63 23.28
C GLN A 159 19.12 -41.71 22.36
N THR A 160 20.34 -41.54 21.86
CA THR A 160 20.98 -42.49 20.94
C THR A 160 21.80 -43.58 21.63
N ARG A 161 22.06 -43.44 22.95
CA ARG A 161 22.96 -44.32 23.74
C ARG A 161 24.37 -44.41 23.15
N GLN A 162 24.84 -43.33 22.53
CA GLN A 162 26.18 -43.23 21.95
C GLN A 162 27.07 -42.42 22.87
N GLU A 163 28.37 -42.75 22.90
CA GLU A 163 29.33 -42.00 23.71
C GLU A 163 29.76 -40.69 23.04
N LYS A 164 29.76 -40.66 21.70
CA LYS A 164 30.19 -39.49 20.91
C LYS A 164 29.31 -39.23 19.70
N LEU A 165 29.22 -37.97 19.28
CA LEU A 165 28.53 -37.54 18.06
C LEU A 165 29.42 -36.70 17.15
N PHE A 166 29.07 -36.60 15.87
CA PHE A 166 29.69 -35.64 14.94
C PHE A 166 28.96 -34.30 15.05
N TYR A 167 29.69 -33.20 15.19
CA TYR A 167 29.09 -31.87 15.23
C TYR A 167 29.50 -31.08 13.98
N ILE A 168 28.51 -30.67 13.20
CA ILE A 168 28.69 -29.88 11.99
C ILE A 168 27.97 -28.55 12.17
N SER A 169 28.65 -27.44 11.93
CA SER A 169 28.04 -26.13 12.13
C SER A 169 28.42 -25.11 11.07
N HIS A 170 27.65 -24.03 11.01
CA HIS A 170 27.85 -22.90 10.10
C HIS A 170 27.83 -21.55 10.85
N ALA A 171 28.74 -20.63 10.48
CA ALA A 171 28.85 -19.28 11.04
C ALA A 171 28.83 -19.22 12.57
N GLN A 172 27.82 -18.62 13.21
CA GLN A 172 27.71 -18.52 14.68
C GLN A 172 27.71 -19.90 15.36
N GLY A 173 27.15 -20.94 14.73
CA GLY A 173 27.22 -22.30 15.26
C GLY A 173 28.66 -22.81 15.43
N ASN A 174 29.62 -22.29 14.64
CA ASN A 174 31.04 -22.55 14.80
C ASN A 174 31.59 -21.87 16.04
N THR A 175 31.22 -20.61 16.27
CA THR A 175 31.59 -19.85 17.48
C THR A 175 31.06 -20.58 18.72
N LEU A 176 29.82 -21.08 18.68
CA LEU A 176 29.26 -21.88 19.77
C LEU A 176 30.11 -23.13 20.03
N GLY A 177 30.48 -23.87 18.98
CA GLY A 177 31.35 -25.03 19.09
C GLY A 177 32.76 -24.69 19.59
N PHE A 178 33.39 -23.64 19.08
CA PHE A 178 34.72 -23.22 19.52
C PHE A 178 34.73 -22.78 20.99
N ILE A 179 33.74 -21.98 21.41
CA ILE A 179 33.60 -21.58 22.82
C ILE A 179 33.35 -22.82 23.67
N ALA A 180 32.31 -23.59 23.36
CA ALA A 180 31.92 -24.73 24.18
C ALA A 180 33.01 -25.81 24.26
N PHE A 181 33.64 -26.19 23.15
CA PHE A 181 34.63 -27.27 23.13
C PHE A 181 36.00 -26.84 23.66
N SER A 182 36.33 -25.54 23.63
CA SER A 182 37.54 -25.03 24.29
C SER A 182 37.33 -24.76 25.79
N SER A 183 36.14 -24.29 26.18
CA SER A 183 35.80 -23.96 27.57
C SER A 183 35.31 -25.17 28.37
N MET A 184 34.75 -26.20 27.72
CA MET A 184 34.28 -27.44 28.34
C MET A 184 34.93 -28.67 27.69
N PRO A 185 36.16 -29.05 28.09
CA PRO A 185 36.86 -30.21 27.55
C PRO A 185 36.07 -31.52 27.64
N GLN A 186 35.30 -31.70 28.71
CA GLN A 186 34.43 -32.87 28.89
C GLN A 186 33.30 -32.95 27.84
N LEU A 187 32.83 -31.81 27.34
CA LEU A 187 31.90 -31.77 26.23
C LEU A 187 32.63 -32.06 24.91
N ALA A 188 33.82 -31.51 24.72
CA ALA A 188 34.65 -31.76 23.55
C ALA A 188 35.00 -33.25 23.38
N GLU A 189 35.27 -33.97 24.48
CA GLU A 189 35.52 -35.42 24.45
C GLU A 189 34.35 -36.24 23.90
N LYS A 190 33.12 -35.71 24.00
CA LYS A 190 31.90 -36.29 23.45
C LYS A 190 31.69 -35.95 21.96
N ILE A 191 32.54 -35.10 21.38
CA ILE A 191 32.50 -34.78 19.96
C ILE A 191 33.55 -35.61 19.23
N LYS A 192 33.07 -36.52 18.38
CA LYS A 192 33.94 -37.41 17.61
C LYS A 192 34.75 -36.66 16.56
N MET A 193 34.13 -35.66 15.94
CA MET A 193 34.78 -34.75 15.02
C MET A 193 33.95 -33.48 14.90
N PHE A 194 34.62 -32.34 14.94
CA PHE A 194 34.03 -31.02 14.78
C PHE A 194 34.30 -30.53 13.35
N LEU A 195 33.25 -30.46 12.53
CA LEU A 195 33.31 -30.03 11.13
C LEU A 195 32.76 -28.61 11.00
N VAL A 196 33.64 -27.69 10.64
CA VAL A 196 33.38 -26.25 10.72
C VAL A 196 33.18 -25.68 9.32
N LEU A 197 31.94 -25.35 8.94
CA LEU A 197 31.62 -24.79 7.62
C LEU A 197 31.59 -23.25 7.71
N GLY A 198 32.46 -22.57 6.97
CA GLY A 198 32.56 -21.09 7.01
C GLY A 198 32.87 -20.55 8.42
N PRO A 199 34.07 -20.83 8.98
CA PRO A 199 34.43 -20.46 10.35
C PRO A 199 34.39 -18.94 10.58
N ALA A 200 33.38 -18.48 11.32
CA ALA A 200 33.35 -17.13 11.86
C ALA A 200 34.03 -17.14 13.23
N TYR A 201 35.33 -16.82 13.25
CA TYR A 201 36.14 -16.79 14.47
C TYR A 201 36.56 -15.37 14.89
N THR A 202 36.68 -14.44 13.94
CA THR A 202 37.06 -13.04 14.18
C THR A 202 36.32 -12.10 13.23
N PHE A 203 35.95 -10.92 13.74
CA PHE A 203 35.31 -9.86 12.96
C PHE A 203 36.28 -8.75 12.54
N CYS A 204 37.55 -8.84 12.93
CA CYS A 204 38.54 -7.75 12.79
C CYS A 204 38.86 -7.34 11.34
N THR A 205 38.47 -8.13 10.35
CA THR A 205 38.75 -7.86 8.92
C THR A 205 37.50 -7.87 8.04
N VAL A 206 36.30 -7.94 8.63
CA VAL A 206 35.04 -7.96 7.88
C VAL A 206 34.76 -6.57 7.30
N LYS A 207 34.49 -6.51 5.99
CA LYS A 207 34.21 -5.25 5.27
C LYS A 207 32.78 -5.28 4.71
N GLY A 208 31.95 -4.34 5.15
CA GLY A 208 30.56 -4.15 4.71
C GLY A 208 29.88 -2.98 5.45
N PRO A 209 28.89 -2.31 4.84
CA PRO A 209 28.36 -1.03 5.35
C PRO A 209 27.62 -1.15 6.70
N ILE A 210 27.08 -2.33 7.02
CA ILE A 210 26.40 -2.62 8.29
C ILE A 210 27.34 -2.44 9.50
N LEU A 211 28.63 -2.81 9.38
CA LEU A 211 29.60 -2.66 10.47
C LEU A 211 30.12 -1.22 10.59
N SER A 212 30.28 -0.50 9.48
CA SER A 212 30.65 0.93 9.52
C SER A 212 29.61 1.79 10.24
N ILE A 213 28.34 1.37 10.16
CA ILE A 213 27.22 2.00 10.87
C ILE A 213 27.16 1.51 12.34
N ALA A 214 27.42 0.23 12.62
CA ALA A 214 27.44 -0.31 13.98
C ALA A 214 28.56 0.28 14.88
N TYR A 215 29.62 0.86 14.28
CA TYR A 215 30.70 1.54 15.01
C TYR A 215 30.58 3.07 15.02
N LEU A 216 29.52 3.65 14.45
CA LEU A 216 29.24 5.06 14.66
C LEU A 216 28.73 5.25 16.10
N PRO A 217 29.22 6.25 16.85
CA PRO A 217 28.64 6.61 18.13
C PRO A 217 27.13 6.83 17.98
N ASP A 218 26.30 6.34 18.92
CA ASP A 218 24.83 6.46 18.88
C ASP A 218 24.33 7.89 18.62
N ALA A 219 25.11 8.89 19.04
CA ALA A 219 24.85 10.30 18.78
C ALA A 219 24.92 10.65 17.28
N ILE A 220 25.82 10.02 16.51
CA ILE A 220 25.94 10.20 15.06
C ILE A 220 24.88 9.40 14.33
N LEU A 221 24.53 8.17 14.77
CA LEU A 221 23.40 7.44 14.16
C LEU A 221 22.09 8.25 14.27
N LYS A 222 21.84 8.83 15.44
CA LYS A 222 20.70 9.71 15.69
C LYS A 222 20.82 11.04 14.95
N SER A 223 22.00 11.65 14.89
CA SER A 223 22.20 12.89 14.13
C SER A 223 22.09 12.69 12.62
N THR A 224 22.47 11.53 12.09
CA THR A 224 22.44 11.19 10.65
C THR A 224 21.04 10.79 10.20
N MET A 225 20.25 10.13 11.05
CA MET A 225 18.81 9.94 10.82
C MET A 225 18.03 11.26 10.95
N MET A 226 18.39 12.12 11.91
CA MET A 226 17.90 13.50 11.96
C MET A 226 18.36 14.32 10.75
N TRP A 227 19.57 14.11 10.24
CA TRP A 227 20.06 14.77 9.04
C TRP A 227 19.29 14.28 7.84
N LEU A 228 18.97 12.98 7.72
CA LEU A 228 18.14 12.44 6.66
C LEU A 228 16.70 13.00 6.72
N PHE A 229 16.10 13.10 7.91
CA PHE A 229 14.79 13.73 8.09
C PHE A 229 14.81 15.25 7.87
N ARG A 230 15.84 15.95 8.37
CA ARG A 230 16.07 17.39 8.13
C ARG A 230 16.46 17.68 6.69
N THR A 231 17.09 16.76 5.98
CA THR A 231 17.47 16.91 4.57
C THR A 231 16.31 16.58 3.68
N ILE A 232 15.44 15.62 4.03
CA ILE A 232 14.15 15.41 3.37
C ILE A 232 13.22 16.62 3.63
N ALA A 233 13.17 17.14 4.86
CA ALA A 233 12.42 18.37 5.19
C ALA A 233 13.05 19.63 4.57
N CYS A 234 14.38 19.77 4.52
CA CYS A 234 15.08 20.85 3.81
C CYS A 234 14.95 20.69 2.30
N LEU A 235 14.94 19.48 1.73
CA LEU A 235 14.70 19.26 0.29
C LEU A 235 13.25 19.57 -0.09
N MET A 236 12.29 19.41 0.84
CA MET A 236 10.95 19.99 0.72
C MET A 236 10.97 21.53 0.77
N CYS A 237 11.97 22.15 1.42
CA CYS A 237 12.11 23.62 1.50
C CYS A 237 13.03 24.26 0.42
N ILE A 238 13.98 23.52 -0.17
CA ILE A 238 14.95 24.07 -1.14
C ILE A 238 14.32 24.24 -2.54
N GLY A 239 13.12 23.67 -2.76
CA GLY A 239 12.38 23.76 -4.02
C GLY A 239 11.36 24.90 -4.10
N GLU A 240 11.09 25.65 -3.05
CA GLU A 240 10.01 26.64 -3.05
C GLU A 240 10.46 28.00 -2.50
N LYS A 241 10.57 28.99 -3.38
CA LYS A 241 10.03 30.31 -3.05
C LYS A 241 8.53 30.23 -3.28
N THR A 242 7.76 29.88 -2.27
CA THR A 242 6.31 30.03 -2.26
C THR A 242 5.93 31.13 -1.29
N ASP A 243 5.11 32.07 -1.76
CA ASP A 243 4.34 32.95 -0.90
C ASP A 243 3.34 32.08 -0.13
N ALA A 244 3.76 31.60 1.05
CA ALA A 244 2.95 30.79 1.95
C ALA A 244 1.64 31.52 2.33
N SER A 245 0.56 30.76 2.61
CA SER A 245 -0.66 31.33 3.21
C SER A 245 -0.26 32.21 4.41
N PRO A 246 -0.83 33.42 4.58
CA PRO A 246 -0.46 34.30 5.68
C PRO A 246 -0.67 33.65 7.06
N MET A 247 -1.42 32.55 7.14
CA MET A 247 -1.69 31.77 8.35
C MET A 247 -0.57 30.82 8.78
N VAL A 248 0.33 30.45 7.87
CA VAL A 248 1.44 29.53 8.19
C VAL A 248 2.40 30.11 9.24
N PRO A 249 2.75 31.41 9.21
CA PRO A 249 3.55 32.02 10.28
C PRO A 249 2.75 32.55 11.48
N MET A 250 1.42 32.64 11.39
CA MET A 250 0.56 33.18 12.47
C MET A 250 0.39 32.15 13.58
N ASP A 251 0.32 32.58 14.84
CA ASP A 251 0.02 31.72 15.99
C ASP A 251 -1.49 31.38 16.08
N VAL A 252 -1.94 30.58 17.05
CA VAL A 252 -3.37 30.22 17.19
C VAL A 252 -4.25 31.44 17.48
N GLY A 253 -3.79 32.36 18.32
CA GLY A 253 -4.50 33.59 18.65
C GLY A 253 -4.58 34.53 17.44
N ASP A 254 -3.48 34.67 16.70
CA ASP A 254 -3.38 35.42 15.46
C ASP A 254 -4.34 34.88 14.41
N ILE A 255 -4.48 33.55 14.27
CA ILE A 255 -5.42 32.94 13.32
C ILE A 255 -6.88 33.26 13.70
N ILE A 256 -7.22 33.13 14.98
CA ILE A 256 -8.57 33.42 15.51
C ILE A 256 -8.88 34.92 15.34
N HIS A 257 -7.92 35.78 15.65
CA HIS A 257 -8.04 37.24 15.51
C HIS A 257 -8.06 37.70 14.05
N TYR A 258 -7.27 37.08 13.17
CA TYR A 258 -7.26 37.32 11.73
C TYR A 258 -8.64 37.06 11.12
N HIS A 259 -9.35 36.05 11.64
CA HIS A 259 -10.73 35.76 11.28
C HIS A 259 -11.75 36.58 12.08
N GLY A 260 -11.37 37.57 12.88
CA GLY A 260 -12.30 38.47 13.56
C GLY A 260 -13.07 37.85 14.74
N TYR A 261 -12.61 36.71 15.27
CA TYR A 261 -13.19 36.10 16.47
C TYR A 261 -12.52 36.62 17.75
N PRO A 262 -13.26 36.69 18.87
CA PRO A 262 -12.65 36.92 20.19
C PRO A 262 -11.75 35.74 20.58
N TYR A 263 -10.64 36.05 21.21
CA TYR A 263 -9.64 35.08 21.63
C TYR A 263 -9.24 35.33 23.09
N GLU A 264 -9.23 34.26 23.88
CA GLU A 264 -8.64 34.23 25.21
C GLU A 264 -7.68 33.05 25.32
N GLU A 265 -6.60 33.23 26.06
CA GLU A 265 -5.66 32.15 26.41
C GLU A 265 -5.59 31.99 27.92
N HIS A 266 -5.62 30.74 28.37
CA HIS A 266 -5.63 30.37 29.78
C HIS A 266 -4.57 29.31 30.04
N GLU A 267 -3.87 29.41 31.16
CA GLU A 267 -2.91 28.39 31.61
C GLU A 267 -3.53 27.59 32.75
N VAL A 268 -3.54 26.27 32.61
CA VAL A 268 -4.14 25.32 33.55
C VAL A 268 -3.05 24.46 34.16
N ALA A 269 -2.90 24.50 35.48
CA ALA A 269 -1.94 23.67 36.20
C ALA A 269 -2.54 22.28 36.50
N THR A 270 -1.78 21.23 36.25
CA THR A 270 -2.13 19.86 36.64
C THR A 270 -1.57 19.53 38.02
N ASP A 271 -2.20 18.56 38.71
CA ASP A 271 -1.80 18.16 40.07
C ASP A 271 -0.36 17.63 40.14
N ASP A 272 0.11 17.02 39.04
CA ASP A 272 1.47 16.50 38.92
C ASP A 272 2.48 17.51 38.37
N GLY A 273 2.10 18.79 38.21
CA GLY A 273 3.02 19.91 38.04
C GLY A 273 3.23 20.40 36.60
N TYR A 274 2.47 19.92 35.62
CA TYR A 274 2.50 20.45 34.24
C TYR A 274 1.60 21.68 34.11
N TYR A 275 1.95 22.57 33.18
CA TYR A 275 1.09 23.68 32.79
C TYR A 275 0.61 23.48 31.35
N LEU A 276 -0.70 23.44 31.18
CA LEU A 276 -1.39 23.25 29.92
C LEU A 276 -1.95 24.59 29.44
N THR A 277 -1.63 24.97 28.21
CA THR A 277 -2.20 26.18 27.61
C THR A 277 -3.50 25.82 26.91
N MET A 278 -4.59 26.53 27.20
CA MET A 278 -5.90 26.32 26.61
C MET A 278 -6.35 27.60 25.92
N GLN A 279 -6.79 27.48 24.67
CA GLN A 279 -7.33 28.62 23.92
C GLN A 279 -8.87 28.62 23.98
N ARG A 280 -9.50 29.78 24.02
CA ARG A 280 -10.97 29.92 24.10
C ARG A 280 -11.51 30.95 23.11
N ILE A 281 -12.61 30.59 22.45
CA ILE A 281 -13.41 31.44 21.57
C ILE A 281 -14.79 31.63 22.24
N PRO A 282 -15.02 32.73 22.96
CA PRO A 282 -16.23 32.90 23.79
C PRO A 282 -17.52 33.16 22.99
N HIS A 283 -17.42 33.61 21.73
CA HIS A 283 -18.55 33.81 20.82
C HIS A 283 -18.12 33.96 19.36
N GLY A 284 -19.06 33.82 18.42
CA GLY A 284 -18.88 34.13 16.99
C GLY A 284 -18.71 35.62 16.68
N GLN A 285 -18.39 35.94 15.42
CA GLN A 285 -18.02 37.30 14.95
C GLN A 285 -19.12 38.35 15.21
N ASP A 286 -20.38 37.99 14.96
CA ASP A 286 -21.51 38.95 14.94
C ASP A 286 -22.15 39.20 16.32
N ASN A 287 -21.53 38.73 17.41
CA ASN A 287 -22.16 38.71 18.73
C ASN A 287 -21.29 39.42 19.80
N PRO A 288 -21.12 40.76 19.75
CA PRO A 288 -20.25 41.51 20.65
C PRO A 288 -20.89 41.64 22.05
N GLY A 289 -20.88 40.56 22.81
CA GLY A 289 -21.28 40.54 24.21
C GLY A 289 -20.07 40.78 25.11
N SER A 290 -19.94 42.02 25.59
CA SER A 290 -19.07 42.51 26.69
C SER A 290 -17.55 42.57 26.45
N LEU A 291 -17.09 43.62 25.78
CA LEU A 291 -15.76 44.20 25.99
C LEU A 291 -15.96 45.61 26.53
N SER A 292 -15.81 45.79 27.84
CA SER A 292 -15.56 47.11 28.44
C SER A 292 -14.63 46.97 29.64
N SER A 293 -13.34 47.23 29.42
CA SER A 293 -12.44 47.66 30.48
C SER A 293 -12.44 49.20 30.53
N SER A 294 -12.83 49.71 31.70
CA SER A 294 -12.49 51.02 32.29
C SER A 294 -12.75 52.30 31.47
N GLN A 295 -13.88 52.98 31.74
CA GLN A 295 -13.96 54.28 32.43
C GLN A 295 -15.38 54.86 32.37
N GLU A 296 -15.71 55.61 33.42
CA GLU A 296 -16.88 56.49 33.64
C GLU A 296 -18.14 55.91 34.28
N ALA A 297 -18.70 56.77 35.11
CA ALA A 297 -19.53 56.50 36.27
C ALA A 297 -21.02 56.71 35.99
N GLU A 298 -21.83 56.12 36.88
CA GLU A 298 -23.16 56.58 37.31
C GLU A 298 -24.20 56.91 36.22
N THR A 299 -25.17 56.01 35.99
CA THR A 299 -26.57 56.15 36.50
C THR A 299 -27.55 55.15 35.85
N GLN A 300 -28.36 54.55 36.74
CA GLN A 300 -29.76 54.12 36.60
C GLN A 300 -30.22 53.07 35.55
N ASP A 301 -30.60 51.92 36.13
CA ASP A 301 -31.82 51.12 35.88
C ASP A 301 -32.29 50.89 34.43
N SER A 302 -31.98 49.69 33.93
CA SER A 302 -32.91 48.95 33.05
C SER A 302 -32.65 47.44 33.09
N SER A 303 -33.58 46.70 33.70
CA SER A 303 -33.93 45.28 33.48
C SER A 303 -32.80 44.27 33.18
N MET A 304 -32.39 43.51 34.20
CA MET A 304 -31.65 42.24 34.07
C MET A 304 -32.47 41.20 33.31
N PHE A 305 -32.29 41.11 32.00
CA PHE A 305 -32.47 39.84 31.28
C PHE A 305 -31.12 39.10 31.34
N CYS A 306 -30.96 38.19 32.30
CA CYS A 306 -29.87 37.21 32.24
C CYS A 306 -30.11 36.33 31.01
N HIS A 307 -29.31 36.51 29.96
CA HIS A 307 -29.26 35.56 28.85
C HIS A 307 -28.91 34.16 29.42
N PRO A 308 -29.54 33.09 28.91
CA PRO A 308 -29.23 31.74 29.37
C PRO A 308 -27.73 31.45 29.18
N PRO A 309 -27.09 30.72 30.12
CA PRO A 309 -25.67 30.41 30.04
C PRO A 309 -25.36 29.67 28.72
N LYS A 310 -24.39 30.16 27.94
CA LYS A 310 -24.02 29.55 26.65
C LYS A 310 -23.49 28.13 26.85
N PRO A 311 -23.94 27.14 26.07
CA PRO A 311 -23.41 25.78 26.17
C PRO A 311 -21.91 25.77 25.81
N VAL A 312 -21.12 25.05 26.61
CA VAL A 312 -19.66 25.01 26.48
C VAL A 312 -19.23 23.72 25.78
N VAL A 313 -18.25 23.83 24.88
CA VAL A 313 -17.64 22.70 24.17
C VAL A 313 -16.14 22.69 24.41
N LEU A 314 -15.59 21.54 24.82
CA LEU A 314 -14.16 21.27 24.85
C LEU A 314 -13.76 20.45 23.61
N LEU A 315 -12.88 21.02 22.78
CA LEU A 315 -12.26 20.38 21.64
C LEU A 315 -10.84 19.90 21.99
N GLN A 316 -10.59 18.59 21.93
CA GLN A 316 -9.30 17.98 22.26
C GLN A 316 -8.67 17.27 21.05
N HIS A 317 -7.39 17.53 20.77
CA HIS A 317 -6.68 17.07 19.57
C HIS A 317 -6.15 15.62 19.67
N GLY A 318 -5.43 15.13 18.65
CA GLY A 318 -4.85 13.78 18.63
C GLY A 318 -3.35 13.73 19.00
N LEU A 319 -2.75 12.52 18.99
CA LEU A 319 -1.32 12.29 19.24
C LEU A 319 -0.45 13.10 18.27
N SER A 320 0.54 13.83 18.79
CA SER A 320 1.45 14.69 18.04
C SER A 320 0.78 15.85 17.27
N LEU A 321 -0.48 16.15 17.58
CA LEU A 321 -1.18 17.34 17.10
C LEU A 321 -1.24 18.40 18.22
N GLU A 322 -1.83 19.55 17.91
CA GLU A 322 -2.00 20.67 18.83
C GLU A 322 -3.36 21.35 18.60
N GLY A 323 -3.77 22.23 19.53
CA GLY A 323 -5.07 22.90 19.52
C GLY A 323 -5.37 23.69 18.25
N SER A 324 -4.33 24.17 17.56
CA SER A 324 -4.47 24.88 16.28
C SER A 324 -5.32 24.11 15.28
N SER A 325 -5.26 22.77 15.27
CA SER A 325 -6.01 21.84 14.42
C SER A 325 -7.50 22.14 14.26
N TRP A 326 -8.10 22.80 15.26
CA TRP A 326 -9.52 23.12 15.29
C TRP A 326 -9.88 24.49 14.68
N VAL A 327 -8.89 25.28 14.25
CA VAL A 327 -9.04 26.67 13.77
C VAL A 327 -8.17 27.03 12.55
N ILE A 328 -7.36 26.11 12.01
CA ILE A 328 -6.45 26.35 10.86
C ILE A 328 -7.11 26.35 9.46
N ASN A 329 -8.43 26.48 9.36
CA ASN A 329 -9.13 26.62 8.07
C ASN A 329 -10.21 27.71 8.15
N LEU A 330 -10.87 28.02 7.02
CA LEU A 330 -11.89 29.05 6.92
C LEU A 330 -13.01 28.88 7.97
N PRO A 331 -13.56 29.99 8.48
CA PRO A 331 -14.64 29.97 9.48
C PRO A 331 -15.84 29.06 9.18
N ASN A 332 -16.19 28.92 7.90
CA ASN A 332 -17.32 28.12 7.45
C ASN A 332 -17.02 26.62 7.26
N SER A 333 -15.75 26.19 7.40
CA SER A 333 -15.31 24.82 7.12
C SER A 333 -14.68 24.11 8.32
N ILE A 334 -14.35 24.84 9.39
CA ILE A 334 -13.67 24.28 10.57
C ILE A 334 -14.54 24.33 11.82
N LEU A 335 -14.51 23.25 12.60
CA LEU A 335 -15.44 23.01 13.69
C LEU A 335 -15.37 24.07 14.79
N GLY A 336 -14.18 24.61 15.11
CA GLY A 336 -14.02 25.63 16.14
C GLY A 336 -14.83 26.90 15.86
N PHE A 337 -14.74 27.43 14.64
CA PHE A 337 -15.48 28.62 14.23
C PHE A 337 -16.97 28.34 14.00
N ILE A 338 -17.31 27.18 13.40
CA ILE A 338 -18.71 26.76 13.21
C ILE A 338 -19.47 26.69 14.55
N LEU A 339 -18.84 26.16 15.60
CA LEU A 339 -19.44 26.08 16.92
C LEU A 339 -19.56 27.46 17.58
N ALA A 340 -18.54 28.31 17.45
CA ALA A 340 -18.59 29.68 17.98
C ALA A 340 -19.72 30.50 17.33
N ASP A 341 -19.89 30.39 16.01
CA ASP A 341 -20.99 31.05 15.27
C ASP A 341 -22.36 30.47 15.59
N ALA A 342 -22.42 29.18 15.93
CA ALA A 342 -23.63 28.53 16.42
C ALA A 342 -23.99 28.92 17.88
N GLY A 343 -23.19 29.78 18.52
CA GLY A 343 -23.45 30.34 19.85
C GLY A 343 -22.87 29.53 21.02
N TYR A 344 -21.97 28.58 20.75
CA TYR A 344 -21.25 27.85 21.79
C TYR A 344 -20.04 28.65 22.30
N ASP A 345 -19.70 28.40 23.57
CA ASP A 345 -18.43 28.83 24.16
C ASP A 345 -17.39 27.72 23.93
N VAL A 346 -16.42 27.96 23.05
CA VAL A 346 -15.51 26.93 22.54
C VAL A 346 -14.18 27.00 23.26
N SER A 347 -13.85 25.97 24.02
CA SER A 347 -12.53 25.76 24.64
C SER A 347 -11.74 24.74 23.82
N ILE A 348 -10.49 25.07 23.50
CA ILE A 348 -9.56 24.26 22.72
C ILE A 348 -8.43 23.84 23.66
N GLY A 349 -8.42 22.56 24.02
CA GLY A 349 -7.44 22.03 24.96
C GLY A 349 -6.16 21.57 24.28
N ASN A 350 -5.05 21.72 25.02
CA ASN A 350 -3.77 21.14 24.68
C ASN A 350 -3.34 20.14 25.75
N SER A 351 -2.42 19.26 25.39
CA SER A 351 -1.92 18.20 26.27
C SER A 351 -0.43 18.40 26.55
N ARG A 352 0.04 17.94 27.71
CA ARG A 352 1.44 18.10 28.14
C ARG A 352 2.43 17.65 27.06
N GLY A 353 3.49 18.43 26.86
CA GLY A 353 4.58 18.15 25.93
C GLY A 353 4.34 18.58 24.48
N ASN A 354 3.14 19.04 24.11
CA ASN A 354 2.91 19.65 22.80
C ASN A 354 3.49 21.09 22.73
N SER A 355 3.47 21.74 21.56
CA SER A 355 4.07 23.08 21.34
C SER A 355 3.62 24.14 22.35
N TRP A 356 2.40 24.03 22.85
CA TRP A 356 1.74 25.01 23.70
C TRP A 356 1.86 24.69 25.20
N SER A 357 2.19 23.44 25.56
CA SER A 357 2.18 22.97 26.95
C SER A 357 3.51 22.32 27.34
N ARG A 358 4.60 23.11 27.28
CA ARG A 358 6.00 22.67 27.52
C ARG A 358 6.57 23.00 28.90
N LYS A 359 5.73 23.50 29.81
CA LYS A 359 6.15 23.99 31.13
C LYS A 359 5.83 22.96 32.21
N HIS A 360 6.74 22.83 33.16
CA HIS A 360 6.56 22.02 34.37
C HIS A 360 7.14 22.77 35.58
N LYS A 361 6.57 22.55 36.76
CA LYS A 361 6.95 23.23 38.00
C LYS A 361 8.40 22.95 38.43
N GLU A 362 8.89 21.74 38.17
CA GLU A 362 10.19 21.25 38.66
C GLU A 362 11.20 20.90 37.55
N PHE A 363 10.75 20.69 36.31
CA PHE A 363 11.59 20.12 35.24
C PHE A 363 11.55 21.01 34.00
N GLU A 364 12.72 21.27 33.41
CA GLU A 364 12.78 21.91 32.09
C GLU A 364 12.34 20.94 30.99
N PHE A 365 11.78 21.44 29.89
CA PHE A 365 11.23 20.64 28.79
C PHE A 365 12.19 19.55 28.27
N TYR A 366 13.49 19.85 28.20
CA TYR A 366 14.51 18.92 27.70
C TYR A 366 15.00 17.92 28.75
N HIS A 367 14.63 18.10 30.02
CA HIS A 367 15.00 17.20 31.12
C HIS A 367 14.32 15.83 30.94
N PRO A 368 15.01 14.68 31.14
CA PRO A 368 14.43 13.34 30.90
C PRO A 368 13.10 13.10 31.65
N GLU A 369 13.05 13.59 32.87
CA GLU A 369 11.96 13.52 33.83
C GLU A 369 10.73 14.31 33.35
N TYR A 370 10.92 15.42 32.62
CA TYR A 370 9.81 16.15 32.00
C TYR A 370 9.02 15.27 31.01
N SER A 371 9.72 14.44 30.22
CA SER A 371 9.10 13.56 29.23
C SER A 371 8.75 12.16 29.75
N ALA A 372 8.93 11.90 31.05
CA ALA A 372 8.85 10.56 31.64
C ALA A 372 7.42 10.12 32.03
N TYR A 373 6.39 10.72 31.46
CA TYR A 373 4.98 10.43 31.74
C TYR A 373 4.39 9.37 30.80
N ARG A 374 3.28 8.75 31.21
CA ARG A 374 2.48 7.75 30.49
C ARG A 374 1.18 8.35 29.98
N PHE A 375 0.57 7.69 29.00
CA PHE A 375 -0.76 8.06 28.51
C PHE A 375 -1.84 8.00 29.58
N HIS A 376 -1.72 7.05 30.52
CA HIS A 376 -2.62 7.00 31.67
C HIS A 376 -2.52 8.26 32.54
N GLU A 377 -1.33 8.82 32.73
CA GLU A 377 -1.10 10.02 33.54
C GLU A 377 -1.65 11.27 32.84
N MET A 378 -1.54 11.36 31.51
CA MET A 378 -2.24 12.41 30.74
C MET A 378 -3.76 12.34 30.95
N ALA A 379 -4.33 11.14 30.93
CA ALA A 379 -5.76 10.96 31.20
C ALA A 379 -6.14 11.37 32.62
N MET A 380 -5.39 10.92 33.63
CA MET A 380 -5.75 11.14 35.03
C MET A 380 -5.45 12.55 35.54
N TYR A 381 -4.61 13.34 34.86
CA TYR A 381 -4.20 14.67 35.33
C TYR A 381 -4.54 15.81 34.36
N ASP A 382 -4.37 15.64 33.03
CA ASP A 382 -4.58 16.75 32.08
C ASP A 382 -6.06 17.03 31.85
N LEU A 383 -6.84 15.98 31.57
CA LEU A 383 -8.25 16.12 31.22
C LEU A 383 -9.12 16.58 32.41
N PRO A 384 -8.96 16.04 33.64
CA PRO A 384 -9.63 16.56 34.83
C PRO A 384 -9.32 18.03 35.11
N ALA A 385 -8.06 18.44 35.05
CA ALA A 385 -7.66 19.83 35.29
C ALA A 385 -8.31 20.78 34.28
N THR A 386 -8.34 20.37 33.00
CA THR A 386 -8.93 21.16 31.92
C THR A 386 -10.46 21.29 32.06
N ILE A 387 -11.17 20.18 32.32
CA ILE A 387 -12.63 20.20 32.50
C ILE A 387 -13.03 21.06 33.71
N ASN A 388 -12.39 20.84 34.87
CA ASN A 388 -12.68 21.59 36.08
C ASN A 388 -12.46 23.09 35.90
N TYR A 389 -11.37 23.47 35.23
CA TYR A 389 -11.09 24.87 34.93
C TYR A 389 -12.19 25.50 34.05
N ILE A 390 -12.63 24.79 33.00
CA ILE A 390 -13.67 25.28 32.09
C ILE A 390 -14.99 25.47 32.82
N LEU A 391 -15.43 24.50 33.62
CA LEU A 391 -16.69 24.57 34.35
C LEU A 391 -16.66 25.70 35.39
N GLN A 392 -15.54 25.85 36.12
CA GLN A 392 -15.36 26.95 37.07
C GLN A 392 -15.37 28.32 36.36
N LYS A 393 -14.72 28.44 35.22
CA LYS A 393 -14.60 29.70 34.47
C LYS A 393 -15.92 30.13 33.83
N THR A 394 -16.68 29.16 33.31
CA THR A 394 -17.93 29.41 32.56
C THR A 394 -19.17 29.39 33.44
N GLY A 395 -19.08 28.86 34.66
CA GLY A 395 -20.20 28.68 35.58
C GLY A 395 -21.20 27.61 35.12
N GLN A 396 -20.82 26.76 34.15
CA GLN A 396 -21.66 25.64 33.70
C GLN A 396 -21.52 24.43 34.62
N GLU A 397 -22.62 23.67 34.75
CA GLU A 397 -22.59 22.37 35.43
C GLU A 397 -22.11 21.23 34.50
N GLN A 398 -22.26 21.40 33.19
CA GLN A 398 -21.87 20.38 32.19
C GLN A 398 -21.32 20.99 30.90
N LEU A 399 -20.42 20.26 30.24
CA LEU A 399 -19.89 20.63 28.92
C LEU A 399 -20.00 19.49 27.90
N TYR A 400 -19.89 19.81 26.61
CA TYR A 400 -19.76 18.85 25.52
C TYR A 400 -18.28 18.54 25.28
N TYR A 401 -17.89 17.27 25.26
CA TYR A 401 -16.50 16.87 25.01
C TYR A 401 -16.38 16.27 23.61
N VAL A 402 -15.56 16.87 22.75
CA VAL A 402 -15.26 16.38 21.40
C VAL A 402 -13.78 16.07 21.33
N ALA A 403 -13.44 14.82 21.04
CA ALA A 403 -12.05 14.40 20.99
C ALA A 403 -11.74 13.60 19.73
N TYR A 404 -10.49 13.69 19.28
CA TYR A 404 -9.98 12.97 18.12
C TYR A 404 -8.84 12.02 18.48
N PHE A 405 -8.85 10.81 17.94
CA PHE A 405 -7.76 9.83 18.04
C PHE A 405 -7.35 9.52 19.49
N GLN A 406 -6.19 9.99 19.95
CA GLN A 406 -5.66 9.69 21.29
C GLN A 406 -6.57 10.20 22.40
N ASP A 407 -7.12 11.42 22.27
CA ASP A 407 -7.89 12.00 23.35
C ASP A 407 -9.32 11.47 23.45
N THR A 408 -9.72 10.63 22.48
CA THR A 408 -10.88 9.75 22.68
C THR A 408 -10.59 8.68 23.74
N THR A 409 -9.37 8.12 23.73
CA THR A 409 -8.92 7.12 24.71
C THR A 409 -8.76 7.74 26.09
N THR A 410 -8.23 8.96 26.15
CA THR A 410 -8.18 9.79 27.37
C THR A 410 -9.58 9.95 27.97
N GLY A 411 -10.57 10.32 27.16
CA GLY A 411 -11.97 10.42 27.58
C GLY A 411 -12.55 9.08 28.07
N PHE A 412 -12.37 7.99 27.32
CA PHE A 412 -12.84 6.66 27.75
C PHE A 412 -12.23 6.21 29.08
N ILE A 413 -10.95 6.52 29.34
CA ILE A 413 -10.31 6.23 30.62
C ILE A 413 -10.97 7.07 31.71
N VAL A 414 -10.96 8.39 31.59
CA VAL A 414 -11.45 9.29 32.65
C VAL A 414 -12.91 9.02 33.00
N PHE A 415 -13.80 8.95 32.00
CA PHE A 415 -15.23 8.79 32.26
C PHE A 415 -15.60 7.38 32.74
N SER A 416 -14.72 6.39 32.57
CA SER A 416 -14.89 5.06 33.16
C SER A 416 -14.35 4.95 34.59
N PHE A 417 -13.38 5.79 34.98
CA PHE A 417 -12.69 5.70 36.27
C PHE A 417 -13.09 6.80 37.26
N ILE A 418 -13.55 7.96 36.80
CA ILE A 418 -13.92 9.11 37.63
C ILE A 418 -15.39 9.48 37.34
N SER A 419 -16.29 8.93 38.16
CA SER A 419 -17.74 9.03 37.95
C SER A 419 -18.29 10.46 38.09
N GLU A 420 -17.58 11.32 38.81
CA GLU A 420 -17.91 12.73 39.01
C GLU A 420 -17.73 13.51 37.72
N LEU A 421 -16.61 13.31 37.01
CA LEU A 421 -16.33 13.94 35.71
C LEU A 421 -17.25 13.42 34.61
N ASP A 422 -17.64 12.15 34.63
CA ASP A 422 -18.63 11.61 33.67
C ASP A 422 -19.98 12.35 33.78
N ARG A 423 -20.40 12.72 35.00
CA ARG A 423 -21.63 13.50 35.23
C ARG A 423 -21.53 14.95 34.76
N GLU A 424 -20.32 15.47 34.63
CA GLU A 424 -20.02 16.81 34.12
C GLU A 424 -19.94 16.85 32.58
N ILE A 425 -19.96 15.69 31.91
CA ILE A 425 -20.01 15.61 30.45
C ILE A 425 -21.44 15.39 29.96
N LYS A 426 -21.97 16.40 29.27
CA LYS A 426 -23.33 16.33 28.68
C LYS A 426 -23.41 15.35 27.51
N MET A 427 -22.36 15.28 26.70
CA MET A 427 -22.20 14.31 25.62
C MET A 427 -20.73 14.22 25.20
N PHE A 428 -20.27 12.99 24.97
CA PHE A 428 -18.93 12.70 24.46
C PHE A 428 -18.98 12.30 22.98
N PHE A 429 -18.35 13.10 22.12
CA PHE A 429 -18.16 12.81 20.70
C PHE A 429 -16.76 12.24 20.46
N ALA A 430 -16.68 10.92 20.29
CA ALA A 430 -15.43 10.21 20.04
C ALA A 430 -15.15 10.07 18.54
N LEU A 431 -14.21 10.84 18.00
CA LEU A 431 -13.82 10.83 16.59
C LEU A 431 -12.58 9.96 16.37
N ALA A 432 -12.68 8.95 15.49
CA ALA A 432 -11.60 8.00 15.16
C ALA A 432 -10.96 7.30 16.39
N PRO A 433 -11.72 6.54 17.19
CA PRO A 433 -11.22 5.96 18.43
C PRO A 433 -10.11 4.91 18.23
N VAL A 434 -9.07 4.94 19.08
CA VAL A 434 -7.96 3.98 19.05
C VAL A 434 -7.73 3.36 20.42
N THR A 435 -7.74 2.03 20.49
CA THR A 435 -7.35 1.28 21.70
C THR A 435 -5.84 1.07 21.73
N ILE A 436 -5.13 1.78 22.61
CA ILE A 436 -3.67 1.69 22.82
C ILE A 436 -3.39 1.19 24.25
N ASN A 437 -2.26 0.49 24.47
CA ASN A 437 -1.82 0.12 25.81
C ASN A 437 -1.41 1.38 26.60
N SER A 438 -2.20 1.76 27.61
CA SER A 438 -2.05 2.99 28.40
C SER A 438 -0.80 3.03 29.30
N ASN A 439 -0.11 1.89 29.47
CA ASN A 439 1.07 1.76 30.33
C ASN A 439 2.42 2.08 29.65
N LEU A 440 2.44 2.47 28.38
CA LEU A 440 3.68 2.88 27.71
C LEU A 440 4.13 4.26 28.23
N LYS A 441 5.39 4.38 28.68
CA LYS A 441 6.04 5.69 28.88
C LYS A 441 6.22 6.35 27.52
N SER A 442 6.19 7.68 27.44
CA SER A 442 6.25 8.43 26.17
C SER A 442 7.68 8.92 25.83
N PRO A 443 8.55 8.11 25.19
CA PRO A 443 9.81 8.61 24.65
C PRO A 443 9.61 9.43 23.37
N LEU A 444 8.39 9.51 22.83
CA LEU A 444 8.06 10.09 21.52
C LEU A 444 8.12 11.62 21.50
N VAL A 445 7.97 12.30 22.65
CA VAL A 445 8.03 13.77 22.75
C VAL A 445 9.43 14.29 22.38
N ARG A 446 10.49 13.51 22.62
CA ARG A 446 11.87 13.84 22.21
C ARG A 446 12.16 13.61 20.72
N VAL A 447 11.30 12.84 20.04
CA VAL A 447 11.49 12.41 18.64
C VAL A 447 10.75 13.31 17.65
N PHE A 448 9.76 14.08 18.12
CA PHE A 448 8.92 14.96 17.30
C PHE A 448 8.87 16.39 17.87
N ASP A 449 10.00 17.09 17.92
CA ASP A 449 10.01 18.55 18.07
C ASP A 449 9.81 19.18 16.67
N LEU A 450 8.60 19.05 16.14
CA LEU A 450 8.23 19.72 14.88
C LEU A 450 7.88 21.17 15.21
N PRO A 451 8.51 22.16 14.55
CA PRO A 451 8.08 23.55 14.63
C PRO A 451 6.59 23.70 14.29
N GLU A 452 5.89 24.59 14.99
CA GLU A 452 4.46 24.88 14.81
C GLU A 452 4.07 25.08 13.33
N TRP A 453 4.89 25.82 12.58
CA TRP A 453 4.66 26.07 11.15
C TRP A 453 4.68 24.79 10.29
N LEU A 454 5.40 23.73 10.68
CA LEU A 454 5.47 22.44 9.97
C LEU A 454 4.20 21.60 10.20
N VAL A 455 3.64 21.65 11.40
CA VAL A 455 2.35 21.03 11.73
C VAL A 455 1.24 21.78 11.01
N LYS A 456 1.29 23.12 11.01
CA LYS A 456 0.38 23.97 10.24
C LYS A 456 0.52 23.73 8.74
N LEU A 457 1.71 23.55 8.17
CA LEU A 457 1.87 23.24 6.74
C LEU A 457 1.21 21.90 6.36
N TYR A 458 1.32 20.89 7.24
CA TYR A 458 0.69 19.58 7.06
C TYR A 458 -0.85 19.64 7.12
N GLN A 459 -1.40 20.51 7.99
CA GLN A 459 -2.83 20.56 8.27
C GLN A 459 -3.59 21.69 7.53
N THR A 460 -2.95 22.83 7.26
CA THR A 460 -3.46 23.94 6.41
C THR A 460 -3.38 23.60 4.92
N GLY A 461 -3.07 22.34 4.57
CA GLY A 461 -3.07 21.79 3.22
C GLY A 461 -4.43 21.81 2.50
N GLU A 462 -5.25 22.85 2.69
CA GLU A 462 -5.78 23.52 1.51
C GLU A 462 -4.59 24.14 0.77
N PHE A 463 -4.08 23.37 -0.20
CA PHE A 463 -3.32 23.95 -1.30
C PHE A 463 -4.19 25.06 -1.91
N LYS A 464 -4.00 26.32 -1.46
CA LYS A 464 -4.39 27.47 -2.26
C LYS A 464 -3.52 27.39 -3.50
N TYR A 465 -4.12 26.82 -4.53
CA TYR A 465 -3.62 26.77 -5.88
C TYR A 465 -3.24 28.18 -6.31
N TYR A 466 -1.94 28.49 -6.23
CA TYR A 466 -1.40 29.47 -7.14
C TYR A 466 -1.27 28.80 -8.50
N ASP A 467 -2.10 29.32 -9.40
CA ASP A 467 -2.18 29.06 -10.82
C ASP A 467 -0.82 29.29 -11.49
N TYR A 468 0.04 28.26 -11.46
CA TYR A 468 1.10 28.09 -12.44
C TYR A 468 0.51 27.39 -13.68
N GLY A 469 -0.43 28.04 -14.37
CA GLY A 469 -0.71 27.86 -15.80
C GLY A 469 -0.88 26.45 -16.36
N SER A 470 -1.24 25.42 -15.58
CA SER A 470 -1.47 24.08 -16.10
C SER A 470 -2.49 23.27 -15.26
N ASP A 471 -3.75 23.34 -15.66
CA ASP A 471 -4.62 22.17 -15.85
C ASP A 471 -4.81 21.21 -14.65
N ASN A 472 -5.61 21.61 -13.66
CA ASN A 472 -5.97 20.81 -12.46
C ASN A 472 -6.92 19.63 -12.77
N MET A 473 -6.44 18.62 -13.50
CA MET A 473 -7.23 17.44 -13.87
C MET A 473 -7.19 16.28 -12.85
N LEU A 474 -6.42 16.40 -11.75
CA LEU A 474 -6.17 15.33 -10.76
C LEU A 474 -7.42 14.69 -10.13
N HIS A 475 -8.56 15.38 -10.16
CA HIS A 475 -9.82 14.94 -9.57
C HIS A 475 -10.98 14.89 -10.57
N TYR A 476 -10.71 15.15 -11.85
CA TYR A 476 -11.75 15.19 -12.85
C TYR A 476 -12.21 13.77 -13.17
N ASN A 477 -13.53 13.59 -13.25
CA ASN A 477 -14.07 12.42 -13.93
C ASN A 477 -13.86 12.56 -15.45
N GLN A 478 -14.06 11.47 -16.19
CA GLN A 478 -13.83 11.45 -17.63
C GLN A 478 -14.62 12.54 -18.38
N SER A 479 -15.89 12.75 -18.02
CA SER A 479 -16.74 13.78 -18.61
C SER A 479 -16.24 15.20 -18.34
N GLN A 480 -15.71 15.46 -17.15
CA GLN A 480 -15.08 16.73 -16.78
C GLN A 480 -13.80 16.98 -17.58
N MET A 481 -12.96 15.97 -17.81
CA MET A 481 -11.77 16.11 -18.68
C MET A 481 -12.15 16.49 -20.12
N ILE A 482 -13.16 15.81 -20.67
CA ILE A 482 -13.67 16.07 -22.03
C ILE A 482 -14.19 17.51 -22.11
N SER A 483 -15.04 17.90 -21.17
CA SER A 483 -15.66 19.23 -21.14
C SER A 483 -14.62 20.33 -20.90
N HIS A 484 -13.65 20.10 -20.03
CA HIS A 484 -12.56 21.05 -19.76
C HIS A 484 -11.72 21.35 -21.00
N ARG A 485 -11.57 20.36 -21.90
CA ARG A 485 -10.89 20.55 -23.20
C ARG A 485 -11.75 21.23 -24.25
N GLY A 486 -12.99 21.60 -23.92
CA GLY A 486 -13.92 22.28 -24.80
C GLY A 486 -14.71 21.36 -25.73
N TYR A 487 -14.70 20.04 -25.49
CA TYR A 487 -15.47 19.07 -26.28
C TYR A 487 -16.84 18.80 -25.62
N PRO A 488 -17.87 18.49 -26.42
CA PRO A 488 -19.13 17.98 -25.89
C PRO A 488 -18.90 16.62 -25.20
N SER A 489 -19.56 16.42 -24.05
CA SER A 489 -19.49 15.18 -23.29
C SER A 489 -20.88 14.67 -22.98
N GLU A 490 -21.14 13.40 -23.29
CA GLU A 490 -22.34 12.69 -22.88
C GLU A 490 -21.95 11.41 -22.12
N GLU A 491 -22.68 11.08 -21.05
CA GLU A 491 -22.48 9.85 -20.28
C GLU A 491 -23.74 8.99 -20.38
N TYR A 492 -23.54 7.68 -20.53
CA TYR A 492 -24.60 6.70 -20.61
C TYR A 492 -24.29 5.50 -19.74
N GLU A 493 -25.32 4.97 -19.10
CA GLU A 493 -25.21 3.75 -18.32
C GLU A 493 -25.97 2.62 -19.01
N VAL A 494 -25.30 1.49 -19.21
CA VAL A 494 -25.81 0.35 -19.96
C VAL A 494 -25.89 -0.88 -19.08
N LEU A 495 -27.06 -1.51 -19.06
CA LEU A 495 -27.29 -2.75 -18.33
C LEU A 495 -26.80 -3.95 -19.15
N THR A 496 -25.90 -4.74 -18.58
CA THR A 496 -25.45 -6.02 -19.13
C THR A 496 -26.46 -7.12 -18.83
N ARG A 497 -26.41 -8.22 -19.60
CA ARG A 497 -27.34 -9.35 -19.42
C ARG A 497 -27.24 -10.01 -18.05
N ASP A 498 -26.05 -10.01 -17.46
CA ASP A 498 -25.78 -10.57 -16.15
C ASP A 498 -25.96 -9.56 -14.99
N GLY A 499 -26.40 -8.33 -15.29
CA GLY A 499 -26.92 -7.40 -14.28
C GLY A 499 -25.98 -6.27 -13.86
N TYR A 500 -24.81 -6.12 -14.48
CA TYR A 500 -23.91 -4.98 -14.25
C TYR A 500 -24.41 -3.75 -14.99
N TYR A 501 -24.17 -2.58 -14.40
CA TYR A 501 -24.31 -1.30 -15.09
C TYR A 501 -22.92 -0.79 -15.45
N VAL A 502 -22.63 -0.76 -16.75
CA VAL A 502 -21.36 -0.29 -17.30
C VAL A 502 -21.53 1.11 -17.90
N VAL A 503 -20.55 1.98 -17.67
CA VAL A 503 -20.61 3.39 -18.08
C VAL A 503 -19.89 3.62 -19.41
N LEU A 504 -20.56 4.30 -20.33
CA LEU A 504 -20.05 4.79 -21.60
C LEU A 504 -19.91 6.31 -21.55
N ASN A 505 -18.76 6.81 -21.96
CA ASN A 505 -18.58 8.23 -22.25
C ASN A 505 -18.60 8.44 -23.77
N ARG A 506 -19.14 9.56 -24.23
CA ARG A 506 -19.25 9.88 -25.66
C ARG A 506 -18.79 11.31 -25.94
N ILE A 507 -18.01 11.46 -27.01
CA ILE A 507 -17.62 12.73 -27.61
C ILE A 507 -18.30 12.81 -28.99
N PRO A 508 -19.50 13.42 -29.09
CA PRO A 508 -20.31 13.35 -30.31
C PRO A 508 -19.72 14.12 -31.50
N HIS A 509 -18.89 15.15 -31.26
CA HIS A 509 -18.21 15.92 -32.30
C HIS A 509 -17.00 16.68 -31.75
N GLY A 510 -16.08 17.07 -32.63
CA GLY A 510 -14.94 17.92 -32.32
C GLY A 510 -15.29 19.41 -32.16
N ARG A 511 -14.36 20.18 -31.60
CA ARG A 511 -14.55 21.58 -31.17
C ARG A 511 -14.96 22.53 -32.29
N GLY A 512 -14.41 22.32 -33.49
CA GLY A 512 -14.65 23.16 -34.66
C GLY A 512 -15.93 22.80 -35.45
N ASN A 513 -16.65 21.74 -35.07
CA ASN A 513 -17.80 21.22 -35.83
C ASN A 513 -19.08 21.06 -34.98
N PRO A 514 -19.55 22.11 -34.27
CA PRO A 514 -20.75 22.03 -33.41
C PRO A 514 -22.06 21.78 -34.17
N GLY A 515 -22.06 21.90 -35.51
CA GLY A 515 -23.27 21.91 -36.33
C GLY A 515 -23.34 20.90 -37.48
N SER A 516 -22.42 19.92 -37.59
CA SER A 516 -22.53 18.91 -38.66
C SER A 516 -23.68 17.93 -38.34
N SER A 517 -24.85 18.17 -38.93
CA SER A 517 -26.11 17.43 -38.72
C SER A 517 -26.15 16.03 -39.39
N GLY A 518 -25.04 15.58 -39.97
CA GLY A 518 -24.93 14.26 -40.61
C GLY A 518 -24.62 13.12 -39.64
N ALA A 519 -25.06 11.90 -39.98
CA ALA A 519 -24.72 10.70 -39.22
C ALA A 519 -23.21 10.40 -39.33
N LYS A 520 -22.46 10.66 -38.26
CA LYS A 520 -21.02 10.44 -38.19
C LYS A 520 -20.70 8.94 -38.04
N PRO A 521 -19.63 8.44 -38.68
CA PRO A 521 -19.13 7.10 -38.40
C PRO A 521 -18.70 6.97 -36.95
N VAL A 522 -19.05 5.85 -36.34
CA VAL A 522 -18.86 5.61 -34.92
C VAL A 522 -17.57 4.87 -34.65
N VAL A 523 -16.86 5.30 -33.62
CA VAL A 523 -15.61 4.72 -33.15
C VAL A 523 -15.73 4.37 -31.69
N PHE A 524 -15.43 3.11 -31.36
CA PHE A 524 -15.49 2.60 -30.00
C PHE A 524 -14.08 2.34 -29.48
N LEU A 525 -13.73 2.97 -28.36
CA LEU A 525 -12.44 2.90 -27.71
C LEU A 525 -12.54 2.07 -26.43
N GLN A 526 -11.73 1.00 -26.32
CA GLN A 526 -11.71 0.13 -25.14
C GLN A 526 -10.32 0.09 -24.49
N HIS A 527 -10.27 0.41 -23.20
CA HIS A 527 -9.04 0.45 -22.39
C HIS A 527 -8.49 -0.93 -22.02
N GLY A 528 -7.28 -0.94 -21.46
CA GLY A 528 -6.53 -2.11 -21.03
C GLY A 528 -6.76 -2.57 -19.57
N LEU A 529 -5.89 -3.48 -19.11
CA LEU A 529 -5.90 -4.01 -17.74
C LEU A 529 -5.55 -2.90 -16.72
N LEU A 530 -6.31 -2.81 -15.62
CA LEU A 530 -6.15 -1.79 -14.56
C LEU A 530 -6.27 -0.34 -15.06
N ALA A 531 -6.73 -0.13 -16.28
CA ALA A 531 -6.98 1.19 -16.87
C ALA A 531 -8.47 1.54 -16.79
N GLU A 532 -8.81 2.74 -17.24
CA GLU A 532 -10.18 3.22 -17.37
C GLU A 532 -10.36 4.03 -18.67
N GLY A 533 -11.56 4.55 -18.92
CA GLY A 533 -11.87 5.27 -20.15
C GLY A 533 -11.03 6.54 -20.35
N SER A 534 -10.60 7.19 -19.28
CA SER A 534 -9.80 8.43 -19.34
C SER A 534 -8.49 8.29 -20.13
N ASN A 535 -7.92 7.08 -20.24
CA ASN A 535 -6.69 6.80 -21.00
C ASN A 535 -6.69 7.37 -22.44
N TRP A 536 -7.87 7.56 -23.05
CA TRP A 536 -8.01 8.10 -24.41
C TRP A 536 -8.10 9.64 -24.49
N VAL A 537 -8.16 10.33 -23.33
CA VAL A 537 -8.43 11.77 -23.19
C VAL A 537 -7.56 12.47 -22.11
N GLU A 538 -6.58 11.79 -21.54
CA GLU A 538 -5.73 12.31 -20.44
C GLU A 538 -4.65 13.31 -20.87
N ASN A 539 -4.29 13.31 -22.15
CA ASN A 539 -3.28 14.20 -22.71
C ASN A 539 -3.92 15.53 -23.22
N LEU A 540 -3.24 16.23 -24.12
CA LEU A 540 -3.77 17.41 -24.79
C LEU A 540 -4.69 16.99 -25.95
N ALA A 541 -5.47 17.94 -26.46
CA ALA A 541 -6.40 17.68 -27.55
C ALA A 541 -5.73 17.18 -28.84
N ASN A 542 -4.49 17.61 -29.11
CA ASN A 542 -3.73 17.24 -30.30
C ASN A 542 -2.95 15.92 -30.17
N ASN A 543 -2.94 15.29 -29.00
CA ASN A 543 -2.22 14.03 -28.75
C ASN A 543 -3.00 13.02 -27.89
N SER A 544 -4.31 13.22 -27.71
CA SER A 544 -5.20 12.20 -27.15
C SER A 544 -6.12 11.70 -28.25
N PHE A 545 -6.17 10.39 -28.46
CA PHE A 545 -6.82 9.84 -29.64
C PHE A 545 -8.34 10.11 -29.66
N GLY A 546 -8.99 10.12 -28.49
CA GLY A 546 -10.42 10.45 -28.40
C GLY A 546 -10.75 11.84 -28.95
N PHE A 547 -9.89 12.83 -28.68
CA PHE A 547 -10.05 14.20 -29.18
C PHE A 547 -9.72 14.31 -30.68
N ILE A 548 -8.64 13.66 -31.11
CA ILE A 548 -8.24 13.64 -32.53
C ILE A 548 -9.32 13.00 -33.41
N LEU A 549 -9.94 11.90 -32.98
CA LEU A 549 -11.04 11.26 -33.70
C LEU A 549 -12.27 12.17 -33.80
N ALA A 550 -12.63 12.85 -32.70
CA ALA A 550 -13.75 13.79 -32.68
C ALA A 550 -13.52 14.98 -33.63
N ASP A 551 -12.32 15.56 -33.62
CA ASP A 551 -11.93 16.64 -34.53
C ASP A 551 -11.86 16.16 -36.00
N SER A 552 -11.53 14.88 -36.22
CA SER A 552 -11.56 14.22 -37.54
C SER A 552 -12.97 13.81 -38.00
N GLY A 553 -14.01 14.24 -37.29
CA GLY A 553 -15.41 14.10 -37.72
C GLY A 553 -16.08 12.78 -37.34
N TYR A 554 -15.52 11.99 -36.42
CA TYR A 554 -16.11 10.76 -35.91
C TYR A 554 -17.00 11.00 -34.68
N ASP A 555 -17.93 10.08 -34.43
CA ASP A 555 -18.68 9.98 -33.17
C ASP A 555 -17.97 8.98 -32.25
N VAL A 556 -17.32 9.50 -31.20
CA VAL A 556 -16.40 8.72 -30.36
C VAL A 556 -17.11 8.22 -29.12
N TRP A 557 -17.02 6.92 -28.87
CA TRP A 557 -17.57 6.23 -27.70
C TRP A 557 -16.45 5.55 -26.94
N VAL A 558 -16.43 5.70 -25.62
CA VAL A 558 -15.39 5.18 -24.74
C VAL A 558 -16.01 4.25 -23.70
N GLY A 559 -15.63 2.98 -23.74
CA GLY A 559 -16.13 1.94 -22.85
C GLY A 559 -15.37 1.86 -21.53
N ASN A 560 -16.10 1.72 -20.42
CA ASN A 560 -15.53 1.39 -19.10
C ASN A 560 -15.96 -0.02 -18.68
N SER A 561 -14.99 -0.94 -18.55
CA SER A 561 -15.28 -2.31 -18.12
C SER A 561 -15.85 -2.36 -16.70
N ARG A 562 -16.66 -3.39 -16.40
CA ARG A 562 -17.13 -3.67 -15.03
C ARG A 562 -16.01 -3.64 -13.98
N GLY A 563 -16.28 -3.06 -12.81
CA GLY A 563 -15.34 -2.99 -11.68
C GLY A 563 -14.36 -1.81 -11.68
N THR A 564 -14.20 -1.11 -12.82
CA THR A 564 -13.57 0.23 -12.86
C THR A 564 -14.30 1.19 -11.95
N ARG A 565 -13.71 2.34 -11.59
CA ARG A 565 -14.34 3.33 -10.71
C ARG A 565 -15.75 3.74 -11.16
N TRP A 566 -15.98 3.76 -12.46
CA TRP A 566 -17.23 4.21 -13.08
C TRP A 566 -18.28 3.08 -13.20
N SER A 567 -17.86 1.83 -13.32
CA SER A 567 -18.76 0.68 -13.56
C SER A 567 -18.88 -0.25 -12.35
N ARG A 568 -19.19 0.31 -11.15
CA ARG A 568 -19.30 -0.44 -9.87
C ARG A 568 -20.73 -0.72 -9.39
N ARG A 569 -21.70 -0.72 -10.30
CA ARG A 569 -23.12 -0.90 -9.94
C ARG A 569 -23.68 -2.18 -10.57
N HIS A 570 -24.57 -2.84 -9.83
CA HIS A 570 -25.26 -4.05 -10.28
C HIS A 570 -26.73 -3.98 -9.85
N GLN A 571 -27.62 -4.68 -10.55
CA GLN A 571 -29.05 -4.75 -10.22
C GLN A 571 -29.38 -5.35 -8.85
N ARG A 572 -28.46 -6.11 -8.26
CA ARG A 572 -28.73 -6.99 -7.10
C ARG A 572 -27.56 -7.07 -6.12
N LEU A 573 -26.34 -7.02 -6.63
CA LEU A 573 -25.11 -7.18 -5.85
C LEU A 573 -24.52 -5.80 -5.47
N SER A 574 -23.95 -5.71 -4.28
CA SER A 574 -23.14 -4.58 -3.84
C SER A 574 -21.66 -4.80 -4.17
N ALA A 575 -20.92 -3.73 -4.42
CA ALA A 575 -19.46 -3.77 -4.65
C ALA A 575 -18.65 -4.28 -3.44
N ASP A 576 -19.26 -4.42 -2.26
CA ASP A 576 -18.62 -5.04 -1.08
C ASP A 576 -18.72 -6.57 -1.07
N GLN A 577 -19.59 -7.16 -1.91
CA GLN A 577 -19.82 -8.60 -1.99
C GLN A 577 -18.81 -9.28 -2.92
N ALA A 578 -18.32 -10.47 -2.57
CA ALA A 578 -17.35 -11.20 -3.38
C ALA A 578 -17.93 -11.63 -4.73
N GLU A 579 -19.23 -11.92 -4.78
CA GLU A 579 -19.99 -12.30 -5.96
C GLU A 579 -20.00 -11.19 -7.02
N PHE A 580 -19.96 -9.92 -6.60
CA PHE A 580 -19.82 -8.77 -7.51
C PHE A 580 -18.46 -8.76 -8.23
N TRP A 581 -17.42 -9.37 -7.64
CA TRP A 581 -16.08 -9.41 -8.22
C TRP A 581 -15.76 -10.74 -8.89
N ASP A 582 -16.74 -11.64 -9.03
CA ASP A 582 -16.55 -12.96 -9.65
C ASP A 582 -16.57 -12.91 -11.18
N PHE A 583 -15.81 -11.99 -11.77
CA PHE A 583 -15.67 -11.83 -13.22
C PHE A 583 -14.19 -11.76 -13.66
N SER A 584 -13.94 -11.90 -14.94
CA SER A 584 -12.67 -11.69 -15.63
C SER A 584 -12.91 -11.01 -16.99
N PHE A 585 -11.86 -10.87 -17.81
CA PHE A 585 -12.02 -10.39 -19.19
C PHE A 585 -12.96 -11.29 -20.04
N HIS A 586 -13.22 -12.54 -19.63
CA HIS A 586 -14.23 -13.38 -20.28
C HIS A 586 -15.62 -12.73 -20.21
N GLU A 587 -16.08 -12.40 -19.00
CA GLU A 587 -17.39 -11.77 -18.81
C GLU A 587 -17.44 -10.36 -19.44
N MET A 588 -16.32 -9.63 -19.45
CA MET A 588 -16.22 -8.35 -20.19
C MET A 588 -16.47 -8.55 -21.69
N ALA A 589 -15.92 -9.63 -22.28
CA ALA A 589 -16.14 -9.96 -23.68
C ALA A 589 -17.56 -10.47 -23.97
N MET A 590 -18.11 -11.31 -23.10
CA MET A 590 -19.39 -11.98 -23.32
C MET A 590 -20.61 -11.13 -22.95
N TYR A 591 -20.46 -10.12 -22.09
CA TYR A 591 -21.59 -9.34 -21.56
C TYR A 591 -21.40 -7.83 -21.68
N ASP A 592 -20.25 -7.27 -21.30
CA ASP A 592 -20.05 -5.81 -21.36
C ASP A 592 -20.02 -5.33 -22.81
N LEU A 593 -19.13 -5.91 -23.62
CA LEU A 593 -18.91 -5.46 -24.99
C LEU A 593 -20.17 -5.58 -25.87
N PRO A 594 -20.94 -6.70 -25.87
CA PRO A 594 -22.18 -6.78 -26.62
C PRO A 594 -23.23 -5.75 -26.17
N ALA A 595 -23.37 -5.54 -24.85
CA ALA A 595 -24.34 -4.58 -24.32
C ALA A 595 -23.99 -3.15 -24.75
N MET A 596 -22.72 -2.77 -24.59
CA MET A 596 -22.21 -1.46 -25.00
C MET A 596 -22.39 -1.24 -26.50
N ILE A 597 -21.95 -2.17 -27.35
CA ILE A 597 -22.06 -2.03 -28.82
C ILE A 597 -23.52 -1.98 -29.28
N HIS A 598 -24.40 -2.81 -28.73
CA HIS A 598 -25.81 -2.78 -29.08
C HIS A 598 -26.47 -1.45 -28.70
N PHE A 599 -26.16 -0.92 -27.52
CA PHE A 599 -26.63 0.39 -27.11
C PHE A 599 -26.15 1.48 -28.06
N VAL A 600 -24.86 1.48 -28.41
CA VAL A 600 -24.27 2.46 -29.34
C VAL A 600 -24.94 2.41 -30.71
N LEU A 601 -25.10 1.24 -31.31
CA LEU A 601 -25.77 1.08 -32.60
C LEU A 601 -27.24 1.52 -32.55
N GLN A 602 -27.95 1.22 -31.46
CA GLN A 602 -29.33 1.64 -31.27
C GLN A 602 -29.45 3.17 -31.15
N LYS A 603 -28.56 3.78 -30.36
CA LYS A 603 -28.55 5.22 -30.11
C LYS A 603 -28.18 6.03 -31.36
N THR A 604 -27.17 5.57 -32.08
CA THR A 604 -26.61 6.26 -33.25
C THR A 604 -27.30 5.91 -34.57
N ARG A 605 -28.08 4.82 -34.59
CA ARG A 605 -28.68 4.22 -35.81
C ARG A 605 -27.66 3.76 -36.85
N GLN A 606 -26.38 3.69 -36.50
CA GLN A 606 -25.36 3.09 -37.35
C GLN A 606 -25.54 1.58 -37.43
N LYS A 607 -25.12 0.99 -38.56
CA LYS A 607 -25.15 -0.47 -38.76
C LYS A 607 -23.84 -1.14 -38.32
N LYS A 608 -22.73 -0.42 -38.44
CA LYS A 608 -21.39 -0.88 -38.07
C LYS A 608 -20.62 0.21 -37.35
N ILE A 609 -19.62 -0.19 -36.57
CA ILE A 609 -18.70 0.71 -35.87
C ILE A 609 -17.24 0.30 -36.13
N TYR A 610 -16.31 1.21 -35.93
CA TYR A 610 -14.90 0.87 -35.78
C TYR A 610 -14.62 0.55 -34.31
N TYR A 611 -13.79 -0.47 -34.06
CA TYR A 611 -13.36 -0.83 -32.71
C TYR A 611 -11.86 -0.65 -32.58
N ILE A 612 -11.42 0.09 -31.57
CA ILE A 612 -10.01 0.24 -31.21
C ILE A 612 -9.84 -0.25 -29.77
N GLY A 613 -9.02 -1.28 -29.61
CA GLY A 613 -8.67 -1.84 -28.31
C GLY A 613 -7.21 -1.56 -27.98
N HIS A 614 -6.93 -1.30 -26.71
CA HIS A 614 -5.57 -1.32 -26.16
C HIS A 614 -5.42 -2.46 -25.17
N SER A 615 -4.34 -3.24 -25.26
CA SER A 615 -3.99 -4.25 -24.25
C SER A 615 -5.12 -5.27 -24.00
N GLN A 616 -5.67 -5.36 -22.79
CA GLN A 616 -6.85 -6.20 -22.47
C GLN A 616 -8.07 -5.85 -23.34
N GLY A 617 -8.23 -4.61 -23.78
CA GLY A 617 -9.29 -4.21 -24.72
C GLY A 617 -9.19 -4.96 -26.05
N CYS A 618 -7.99 -5.37 -26.47
CA CYS A 618 -7.81 -6.25 -27.61
C CYS A 618 -8.26 -7.68 -27.29
N THR A 619 -7.89 -8.20 -26.12
CA THR A 619 -8.29 -9.54 -25.65
C THR A 619 -9.81 -9.70 -25.64
N ILE A 620 -10.51 -8.70 -25.11
CA ILE A 620 -11.97 -8.64 -25.06
C ILE A 620 -12.55 -8.75 -26.47
N ALA A 621 -12.02 -7.98 -27.43
CA ALA A 621 -12.45 -8.03 -28.82
C ALA A 621 -12.15 -9.38 -29.50
N PHE A 622 -10.95 -9.92 -29.34
CA PHE A 622 -10.61 -11.23 -29.92
C PHE A 622 -11.54 -12.33 -29.42
N ILE A 623 -11.90 -12.32 -28.13
CA ILE A 623 -12.87 -13.28 -27.57
C ILE A 623 -14.27 -13.03 -28.15
N ALA A 624 -14.76 -11.80 -28.06
CA ALA A 624 -16.12 -11.47 -28.45
C ALA A 624 -16.36 -11.69 -29.95
N PHE A 625 -15.44 -11.23 -30.81
CA PHE A 625 -15.61 -11.28 -32.26
C PHE A 625 -15.34 -12.66 -32.86
N SER A 626 -14.59 -13.53 -32.17
CA SER A 626 -14.49 -14.95 -32.55
C SER A 626 -15.68 -15.77 -32.06
N SER A 627 -16.21 -15.45 -30.87
CA SER A 627 -17.26 -16.26 -30.23
C SER A 627 -18.68 -15.83 -30.59
N MET A 628 -18.88 -14.60 -31.06
CA MET A 628 -20.19 -14.04 -31.41
C MET A 628 -20.19 -13.45 -32.84
N PRO A 629 -20.39 -14.27 -33.87
CA PRO A 629 -20.39 -13.83 -35.27
C PRO A 629 -21.39 -12.70 -35.56
N GLU A 630 -22.56 -12.70 -34.92
CA GLU A 630 -23.57 -11.63 -35.05
C GLU A 630 -23.07 -10.28 -34.55
N LEU A 631 -22.24 -10.27 -33.50
CA LEU A 631 -21.60 -9.05 -33.01
C LEU A 631 -20.45 -8.64 -33.93
N ALA A 632 -19.64 -9.61 -34.37
CA ALA A 632 -18.52 -9.38 -35.28
C ALA A 632 -18.94 -8.71 -36.60
N GLN A 633 -20.11 -9.08 -37.15
CA GLN A 633 -20.68 -8.45 -38.35
C GLN A 633 -21.01 -6.96 -38.19
N LYS A 634 -21.12 -6.48 -36.95
CA LYS A 634 -21.37 -5.07 -36.60
C LYS A 634 -20.07 -4.26 -36.48
N ILE A 635 -18.91 -4.88 -36.70
CA ILE A 635 -17.61 -4.22 -36.69
C ILE A 635 -17.14 -4.01 -38.13
N ASN A 636 -16.76 -2.79 -38.47
CA ASN A 636 -16.19 -2.48 -39.78
C ASN A 636 -14.73 -2.90 -39.85
N MET A 637 -13.95 -2.49 -38.86
CA MET A 637 -12.53 -2.86 -38.70
C MET A 637 -12.16 -2.83 -37.22
N PHE A 638 -11.27 -3.74 -36.82
CA PHE A 638 -10.68 -3.81 -35.50
C PHE A 638 -9.22 -3.33 -35.55
N PHE A 639 -8.90 -2.28 -34.80
CA PHE A 639 -7.54 -1.81 -34.57
C PHE A 639 -7.05 -2.30 -33.20
N ALA A 640 -6.07 -3.21 -33.22
CA ALA A 640 -5.50 -3.84 -32.04
C ALA A 640 -4.17 -3.19 -31.66
N LEU A 641 -4.16 -2.42 -30.56
CA LEU A 641 -2.97 -1.72 -30.06
C LEU A 641 -2.36 -2.51 -28.89
N ALA A 642 -1.09 -2.92 -29.02
CA ALA A 642 -0.42 -3.76 -28.04
C ALA A 642 -1.25 -5.00 -27.60
N PRO A 643 -1.66 -5.88 -28.54
CA PRO A 643 -2.62 -6.94 -28.24
C PRO A 643 -2.05 -7.98 -27.26
N ALA A 644 -2.65 -8.06 -26.07
CA ALA A 644 -2.33 -9.07 -25.08
C ALA A 644 -3.19 -10.33 -25.30
N VAL A 645 -2.71 -11.30 -26.07
CA VAL A 645 -3.48 -12.55 -26.35
C VAL A 645 -2.79 -13.78 -25.78
N THR A 646 -1.49 -13.92 -26.01
CA THR A 646 -0.63 -14.75 -25.16
C THR A 646 0.34 -13.81 -24.46
N VAL A 647 0.67 -14.09 -23.21
CA VAL A 647 1.59 -13.28 -22.40
C VAL A 647 2.70 -14.16 -21.81
N LYS A 648 3.06 -15.22 -22.55
CA LYS A 648 4.01 -16.24 -22.11
C LYS A 648 5.43 -15.68 -22.04
N TYR A 649 5.75 -14.76 -22.94
CA TYR A 649 7.08 -14.17 -23.10
C TYR A 649 7.17 -12.78 -22.50
N ALA A 650 6.15 -12.33 -21.76
CA ALA A 650 6.11 -11.06 -21.06
C ALA A 650 7.37 -10.89 -20.19
N LYS A 651 8.03 -9.74 -20.37
CA LYS A 651 9.23 -9.34 -19.62
C LYS A 651 8.86 -8.62 -18.32
N SER A 652 7.60 -8.23 -18.17
CA SER A 652 7.07 -7.48 -17.04
C SER A 652 7.55 -8.09 -15.73
N PRO A 653 8.27 -7.31 -14.90
CA PRO A 653 8.71 -7.78 -13.62
C PRO A 653 7.51 -8.27 -12.78
N ILE A 654 6.38 -7.55 -12.74
CA ILE A 654 5.22 -7.94 -11.91
C ILE A 654 4.73 -9.34 -12.28
N ILE A 655 4.64 -9.62 -13.58
CA ILE A 655 4.20 -10.91 -14.11
C ILE A 655 5.20 -12.02 -13.80
N LYS A 656 6.50 -11.74 -13.95
CA LYS A 656 7.52 -12.69 -13.49
C LYS A 656 7.30 -12.98 -12.01
N ILE A 657 7.25 -11.96 -11.14
CA ILE A 657 7.06 -12.11 -9.67
C ILE A 657 5.88 -13.00 -9.32
N SER A 658 4.73 -12.78 -9.95
CA SER A 658 3.54 -13.62 -9.73
C SER A 658 3.75 -15.09 -10.11
N PHE A 659 4.58 -15.39 -11.11
CA PHE A 659 4.82 -16.75 -11.58
C PHE A 659 5.64 -17.61 -10.59
N LEU A 660 6.67 -17.05 -9.92
CA LEU A 660 7.44 -17.85 -8.95
C LEU A 660 6.77 -17.94 -7.58
N LEU A 661 6.06 -16.89 -7.16
CA LEU A 661 5.37 -16.89 -5.87
C LEU A 661 4.08 -17.72 -5.87
N ASP A 662 3.50 -18.02 -7.04
CA ASP A 662 2.15 -18.59 -7.08
C ASP A 662 1.94 -19.71 -8.12
N LYS A 663 2.54 -20.88 -7.87
CA LYS A 663 2.38 -22.07 -8.73
C LYS A 663 0.92 -22.54 -8.88
N GLN A 664 -0.01 -22.17 -7.99
CA GLN A 664 -1.43 -22.59 -8.02
C GLN A 664 -2.43 -21.42 -8.04
N CYS A 665 -1.99 -20.17 -8.27
CA CYS A 665 -2.85 -18.96 -8.20
C CYS A 665 -3.57 -18.72 -6.85
N SER A 666 -3.24 -19.52 -5.82
CA SER A 666 -3.85 -19.49 -4.48
C SER A 666 -3.23 -18.42 -3.58
N MET A 667 -1.95 -18.07 -3.79
CA MET A 667 -1.28 -17.02 -3.02
C MET A 667 -1.78 -15.63 -3.39
N ILE A 668 -2.11 -15.38 -4.66
CA ILE A 668 -2.73 -14.15 -5.15
C ILE A 668 -4.07 -13.94 -4.44
N GLN A 669 -4.90 -14.98 -4.36
CA GLN A 669 -6.19 -14.91 -3.67
C GLN A 669 -6.03 -14.70 -2.16
N LEU A 670 -4.99 -15.28 -1.54
CA LEU A 670 -4.68 -15.06 -0.13
C LEU A 670 -4.21 -13.62 0.16
N LEU A 671 -3.40 -13.04 -0.72
CA LEU A 671 -2.82 -11.70 -0.55
C LEU A 671 -3.80 -10.57 -0.87
N LEU A 672 -4.56 -10.70 -1.96
CA LEU A 672 -5.46 -9.67 -2.48
C LEU A 672 -6.92 -9.88 -2.04
N GLY A 673 -7.28 -11.08 -1.57
CA GLY A 673 -8.65 -11.44 -1.21
C GLY A 673 -9.46 -11.93 -2.41
N ARG A 674 -10.79 -11.71 -2.36
CA ARG A 674 -11.73 -12.17 -3.41
C ARG A 674 -12.49 -11.03 -4.11
N THR A 675 -12.15 -9.78 -3.80
CA THR A 675 -12.89 -8.60 -4.24
C THR A 675 -12.07 -7.76 -5.24
N ASP A 676 -11.95 -6.45 -5.02
CA ASP A 676 -11.20 -5.52 -5.85
C ASP A 676 -9.68 -5.69 -5.64
N ALA A 677 -8.98 -6.11 -6.70
CA ALA A 677 -7.55 -6.39 -6.70
C ALA A 677 -6.70 -5.14 -6.42
N ALA A 678 -7.22 -3.95 -6.74
CA ALA A 678 -6.51 -2.68 -6.58
C ALA A 678 -6.91 -1.95 -5.28
N LEU A 679 -7.84 -2.48 -4.48
CA LEU A 679 -8.40 -1.76 -3.32
C LEU A 679 -7.34 -1.31 -2.30
N ARG A 680 -6.45 -2.22 -1.92
CA ARG A 680 -5.40 -1.94 -0.93
C ARG A 680 -4.34 -1.00 -1.48
N LEU A 681 -3.97 -1.16 -2.77
CA LEU A 681 -3.08 -0.23 -3.45
C LEU A 681 -3.72 1.16 -3.51
N ARG A 682 -4.90 1.33 -4.10
CA ARG A 682 -5.54 2.65 -4.24
C ARG A 682 -5.70 3.40 -2.91
N LYS A 683 -5.99 2.69 -1.80
CA LYS A 683 -6.03 3.30 -0.46
C LYS A 683 -4.66 3.79 0.01
N LEU A 684 -3.61 2.99 -0.17
CA LEU A 684 -2.24 3.35 0.19
C LEU A 684 -1.68 4.45 -0.74
N TRP A 685 -2.19 4.57 -1.97
CA TRP A 685 -1.60 5.38 -3.03
C TRP A 685 -2.32 6.73 -3.22
N ARG A 686 -3.30 7.06 -2.36
CA ARG A 686 -4.15 8.27 -2.48
C ARG A 686 -3.38 9.60 -2.51
N PHE A 687 -2.15 9.64 -1.99
CA PHE A 687 -1.31 10.83 -1.91
C PHE A 687 -0.13 10.82 -2.89
N LEU A 688 0.12 9.69 -3.57
CA LEU A 688 1.25 9.54 -4.50
C LEU A 688 1.15 10.43 -5.74
N PRO A 689 -0.03 10.69 -6.34
CA PRO A 689 -0.13 11.58 -7.49
C PRO A 689 0.39 13.00 -7.20
N VAL A 690 0.17 13.51 -6.00
CA VAL A 690 0.70 14.81 -5.54
C VAL A 690 2.22 14.80 -5.48
N LEU A 691 2.81 13.69 -5.01
CA LEU A 691 4.26 13.49 -5.02
C LEU A 691 4.81 13.40 -6.45
N CYS A 692 4.06 12.79 -7.37
CA CYS A 692 4.45 12.65 -8.78
C CYS A 692 4.38 13.96 -9.59
N ARG A 693 3.88 15.06 -9.01
CA ARG A 693 3.96 16.41 -9.57
C ARG A 693 5.35 17.04 -9.41
N GLN A 694 6.15 16.52 -8.49
CA GLN A 694 7.48 17.06 -8.19
C GLN A 694 8.52 16.53 -9.20
N PRO A 695 9.27 17.41 -9.90
CA PRO A 695 10.23 16.98 -10.92
C PRO A 695 11.27 15.95 -10.46
N LEU A 696 11.68 16.01 -9.18
CA LEU A 696 12.62 15.06 -8.59
C LEU A 696 12.03 13.65 -8.41
N LEU A 697 10.71 13.53 -8.32
CA LEU A 697 9.99 12.27 -8.09
C LEU A 697 9.40 11.68 -9.39
N HIS A 698 9.47 12.41 -10.50
CA HIS A 698 9.02 11.97 -11.82
C HIS A 698 9.55 10.58 -12.20
N LYS A 699 10.87 10.35 -12.13
CA LYS A 699 11.46 9.04 -12.49
C LYS A 699 11.06 7.91 -11.52
N PRO A 700 11.18 8.07 -10.19
CA PRO A 700 10.63 7.09 -9.24
C PRO A 700 9.15 6.77 -9.46
N CYS A 701 8.31 7.78 -9.71
CA CYS A 701 6.90 7.59 -10.00
C CYS A 701 6.68 6.78 -11.27
N ALA A 702 7.30 7.19 -12.38
CA ALA A 702 7.19 6.46 -13.64
C ALA A 702 7.66 5.00 -13.49
N ASN A 703 8.77 4.78 -12.81
CA ASN A 703 9.29 3.43 -12.55
C ASN A 703 8.35 2.58 -11.69
N LEU A 704 7.68 3.18 -10.70
CA LEU A 704 6.78 2.46 -9.79
C LEU A 704 5.44 2.10 -10.46
N PHE A 705 4.83 3.06 -11.14
CA PHE A 705 3.50 2.88 -11.72
C PHE A 705 3.53 2.05 -13.01
N PHE A 706 4.52 2.25 -13.88
CA PHE A 706 4.54 1.59 -15.19
C PHE A 706 5.24 0.23 -15.22
N LEU A 707 5.50 -0.39 -14.07
CA LEU A 707 6.13 -1.72 -13.97
C LEU A 707 5.43 -2.82 -14.77
N LEU A 708 4.13 -2.71 -15.00
CA LEU A 708 3.38 -3.69 -15.78
C LEU A 708 3.81 -3.69 -17.25
N GLY A 709 3.95 -2.51 -17.87
CA GLY A 709 4.18 -2.34 -19.30
C GLY A 709 5.58 -1.83 -19.70
N GLY A 710 6.41 -1.46 -18.73
CA GLY A 710 7.68 -0.76 -18.95
C GLY A 710 7.47 0.75 -19.08
N TYR A 711 8.54 1.53 -19.05
CA TYR A 711 8.50 2.99 -19.12
C TYR A 711 9.51 3.52 -20.15
N ASN A 712 9.11 4.53 -20.93
CA ASN A 712 9.87 5.16 -22.00
C ASN A 712 10.02 6.64 -21.68
N GLU A 713 11.14 7.00 -21.07
CA GLU A 713 11.40 8.37 -20.60
C GLU A 713 11.35 9.42 -21.69
N LYS A 714 11.66 9.04 -22.93
CA LYS A 714 11.70 10.00 -24.05
C LYS A 714 10.33 10.31 -24.63
N ASN A 715 9.35 9.43 -24.40
CA ASN A 715 8.07 9.49 -25.09
C ASN A 715 6.87 9.61 -24.15
N LEU A 716 7.08 9.59 -22.83
CA LEU A 716 6.03 9.92 -21.86
C LEU A 716 6.14 11.40 -21.45
N ASN A 717 5.00 12.09 -21.36
CA ASN A 717 4.99 13.44 -20.81
C ASN A 717 5.18 13.41 -19.28
N MET A 718 6.41 13.58 -18.82
CA MET A 718 6.74 13.53 -17.40
C MET A 718 6.03 14.58 -16.56
N THR A 719 5.66 15.72 -17.15
CA THR A 719 4.93 16.79 -16.45
C THR A 719 3.46 16.46 -16.19
N ARG A 720 2.93 15.39 -16.82
CA ARG A 720 1.55 14.90 -16.62
C ARG A 720 1.49 13.58 -15.85
N LEU A 721 2.58 13.17 -15.21
CA LEU A 721 2.61 11.96 -14.40
C LEU A 721 1.58 11.97 -13.28
N ASP A 722 1.36 13.13 -12.68
CA ASP A 722 0.34 13.35 -11.66
C ASP A 722 -1.06 13.00 -12.19
N VAL A 723 -1.39 13.38 -13.43
CA VAL A 723 -2.64 12.99 -14.12
C VAL A 723 -2.67 11.48 -14.39
N TYR A 724 -1.63 10.88 -15.00
CA TYR A 724 -1.67 9.44 -15.29
C TYR A 724 -1.80 8.60 -14.01
N THR A 725 -1.10 9.00 -12.95
CA THR A 725 -1.09 8.28 -11.66
C THR A 725 -2.34 8.50 -10.81
N SER A 726 -3.15 9.54 -11.09
CA SER A 726 -4.46 9.71 -10.46
C SER A 726 -5.54 8.80 -11.05
N HIS A 727 -5.38 8.39 -12.31
CA HIS A 727 -6.33 7.53 -13.04
C HIS A 727 -5.87 6.08 -13.17
N TYR A 728 -4.58 5.81 -13.04
CA TYR A 728 -4.01 4.46 -13.10
C TYR A 728 -3.13 4.15 -11.86
N PRO A 729 -3.27 2.96 -11.24
CA PRO A 729 -4.18 1.86 -11.59
C PRO A 729 -5.61 2.07 -11.08
N ASP A 730 -6.60 1.72 -11.90
CA ASP A 730 -8.00 1.62 -11.52
C ASP A 730 -8.42 0.17 -11.16
N GLY A 731 -9.69 -0.04 -10.84
CA GLY A 731 -10.25 -1.28 -10.31
C GLY A 731 -10.38 -2.42 -11.32
N THR A 732 -10.07 -3.63 -10.86
CA THR A 732 -10.40 -4.90 -11.50
C THR A 732 -10.61 -5.97 -10.43
N SER A 733 -11.29 -7.06 -10.75
CA SER A 733 -11.42 -8.20 -9.84
C SER A 733 -10.11 -8.97 -9.65
N VAL A 734 -9.95 -9.60 -8.47
CA VAL A 734 -8.88 -10.58 -8.24
C VAL A 734 -8.98 -11.76 -9.21
N LYS A 735 -10.19 -12.19 -9.57
CA LYS A 735 -10.40 -13.25 -10.56
C LYS A 735 -9.83 -12.88 -11.94
N ASN A 736 -9.93 -11.62 -12.36
CA ASN A 736 -9.31 -11.18 -13.61
C ASN A 736 -7.77 -11.27 -13.55
N ILE A 737 -7.16 -10.89 -12.43
CA ILE A 737 -5.71 -11.04 -12.22
C ILE A 737 -5.28 -12.51 -12.23
N ILE A 738 -6.07 -13.39 -11.61
CA ILE A 738 -5.84 -14.84 -11.64
C ILE A 738 -5.95 -15.37 -13.07
N HIS A 739 -6.94 -14.92 -13.85
CA HIS A 739 -7.10 -15.34 -15.25
C HIS A 739 -5.86 -15.00 -16.08
N TRP A 740 -5.32 -13.79 -15.93
CA TRP A 740 -4.06 -13.42 -16.56
C TRP A 740 -2.88 -14.30 -16.09
N ALA A 741 -2.79 -14.60 -14.79
CA ALA A 741 -1.75 -15.50 -14.26
C ALA A 741 -1.86 -16.92 -14.86
N GLN A 742 -3.08 -17.43 -15.07
CA GLN A 742 -3.32 -18.71 -15.74
C GLN A 742 -2.85 -18.70 -17.20
N MET A 743 -3.06 -17.58 -17.92
CA MET A 743 -2.57 -17.42 -19.30
C MET A 743 -1.05 -17.34 -19.38
N VAL A 744 -0.40 -16.62 -18.45
CA VAL A 744 1.07 -16.59 -18.35
C VAL A 744 1.62 -18.00 -18.13
N LYS A 745 1.01 -18.76 -17.22
CA LYS A 745 1.45 -20.11 -16.86
C LYS A 745 1.24 -21.13 -17.98
N SER A 746 0.06 -21.14 -18.60
CA SER A 746 -0.27 -22.10 -19.67
C SER A 746 0.36 -21.70 -21.01
N GLY A 747 0.49 -20.40 -21.28
CA GLY A 747 0.78 -19.88 -22.60
C GLY A 747 -0.37 -20.08 -23.60
N GLU A 748 -1.56 -20.42 -23.12
CA GLU A 748 -2.73 -20.73 -23.94
C GLU A 748 -3.78 -19.63 -23.81
N PHE A 749 -4.43 -19.29 -24.91
CA PHE A 749 -5.52 -18.33 -24.93
C PHE A 749 -6.86 -19.07 -24.74
N LYS A 750 -7.34 -19.13 -23.49
CA LYS A 750 -8.49 -19.96 -23.07
C LYS A 750 -9.28 -19.31 -21.94
N ALA A 751 -10.48 -19.83 -21.69
CA ALA A 751 -11.35 -19.38 -20.61
C ALA A 751 -10.78 -19.70 -19.21
N PHE A 752 -11.40 -19.13 -18.18
CA PHE A 752 -10.90 -19.19 -16.80
C PHE A 752 -10.85 -20.64 -16.31
N ASP A 753 -9.72 -21.07 -15.77
CA ASP A 753 -9.59 -22.41 -15.20
C ASP A 753 -10.13 -22.42 -13.76
N TYR A 754 -11.28 -23.06 -13.55
CA TYR A 754 -11.88 -23.25 -12.23
C TYR A 754 -11.36 -24.50 -11.50
N GLY A 755 -10.36 -25.19 -12.06
CA GLY A 755 -9.83 -26.44 -11.54
C GLY A 755 -10.89 -27.54 -11.52
N SER A 756 -11.11 -28.15 -10.36
CA SER A 756 -12.10 -29.24 -10.19
C SER A 756 -13.54 -28.84 -10.47
N LYS A 757 -13.84 -27.54 -10.60
CA LYS A 757 -15.18 -27.05 -10.96
C LYS A 757 -15.37 -26.88 -12.47
N ASN A 758 -14.36 -27.12 -13.30
CA ASN A 758 -14.49 -27.02 -14.77
C ASN A 758 -15.64 -27.86 -15.34
N PRO A 759 -15.88 -29.12 -14.92
CA PRO A 759 -17.01 -29.90 -15.43
C PRO A 759 -18.37 -29.24 -15.14
N ALA A 760 -18.52 -28.59 -13.99
CA ALA A 760 -19.75 -27.88 -13.63
C ALA A 760 -19.92 -26.57 -14.43
N MET A 761 -18.82 -25.90 -14.80
CA MET A 761 -18.85 -24.62 -15.51
C MET A 761 -18.91 -24.77 -17.03
N TYR A 762 -18.24 -25.78 -17.59
CA TYR A 762 -18.02 -25.93 -19.02
C TYR A 762 -18.51 -27.26 -19.61
N GLN A 763 -18.96 -28.20 -18.77
CA GLN A 763 -19.28 -29.58 -19.19
C GLN A 763 -18.07 -30.34 -19.75
N GLN A 764 -16.85 -29.90 -19.41
CA GLN A 764 -15.58 -30.52 -19.78
C GLN A 764 -14.53 -30.29 -18.68
N GLU A 765 -13.51 -31.15 -18.62
CA GLU A 765 -12.46 -31.13 -17.57
C GLU A 765 -11.51 -29.92 -17.67
N THR A 766 -11.29 -29.40 -18.88
CA THR A 766 -10.40 -28.28 -19.16
C THR A 766 -11.20 -27.07 -19.65
N PRO A 767 -10.77 -25.83 -19.41
CA PRO A 767 -11.46 -24.67 -19.96
C PRO A 767 -11.35 -24.63 -21.50
N PRO A 768 -12.39 -24.18 -22.21
CA PRO A 768 -12.36 -24.06 -23.67
C PRO A 768 -11.37 -22.99 -24.14
N SER A 769 -10.68 -23.27 -25.24
CA SER A 769 -9.76 -22.34 -25.89
C SER A 769 -10.50 -21.34 -26.78
N TYR A 770 -10.02 -20.09 -26.82
CA TYR A 770 -10.54 -19.09 -27.73
C TYR A 770 -9.87 -19.21 -29.10
N ARG A 771 -10.70 -19.27 -30.15
CA ARG A 771 -10.26 -19.47 -31.53
C ARG A 771 -10.24 -18.16 -32.28
N VAL A 772 -9.11 -17.45 -32.21
CA VAL A 772 -8.88 -16.19 -32.95
C VAL A 772 -9.09 -16.38 -34.46
N GLU A 773 -8.85 -17.59 -34.95
CA GLU A 773 -9.03 -18.01 -36.34
C GLU A 773 -10.48 -17.87 -36.82
N ASP A 774 -11.44 -17.96 -35.90
CA ASP A 774 -12.87 -17.88 -36.22
C ASP A 774 -13.37 -16.42 -36.28
N MET A 775 -12.51 -15.43 -36.00
CA MET A 775 -12.87 -14.01 -36.04
C MET A 775 -12.93 -13.49 -37.49
N PRO A 776 -14.12 -13.08 -38.00
CA PRO A 776 -14.28 -12.63 -39.40
C PRO A 776 -13.91 -11.15 -39.61
N VAL A 777 -13.54 -10.42 -38.55
CA VAL A 777 -13.37 -8.97 -38.58
C VAL A 777 -12.03 -8.59 -39.22
N PRO A 778 -12.00 -7.69 -40.23
CA PRO A 778 -10.76 -7.12 -40.74
C PRO A 778 -9.98 -6.44 -39.60
N THR A 779 -8.74 -6.85 -39.38
CA THR A 779 -7.97 -6.46 -38.20
C THR A 779 -6.64 -5.83 -38.59
N ALA A 780 -6.33 -4.65 -38.05
CA ALA A 780 -5.05 -3.99 -38.15
C ALA A 780 -4.35 -4.01 -36.78
N VAL A 781 -3.07 -4.37 -36.73
CA VAL A 781 -2.34 -4.63 -35.48
C VAL A 781 -1.13 -3.71 -35.35
N TRP A 782 -0.90 -3.13 -34.17
CA TRP A 782 0.36 -2.45 -33.83
C TRP A 782 1.01 -3.01 -32.57
N SER A 783 2.34 -3.16 -32.59
CA SER A 783 3.13 -3.65 -31.46
C SER A 783 4.39 -2.81 -31.19
N GLY A 784 4.81 -2.78 -29.92
CA GLY A 784 5.99 -2.05 -29.46
C GLY A 784 7.19 -2.97 -29.26
N GLY A 785 8.38 -2.60 -29.75
CA GLY A 785 9.59 -3.41 -29.61
C GLY A 785 10.13 -3.46 -28.17
N LYS A 786 9.78 -2.49 -27.32
CA LYS A 786 10.14 -2.43 -25.90
C LYS A 786 8.94 -2.70 -24.97
N ASP A 787 7.84 -3.23 -25.50
CA ASP A 787 6.67 -3.61 -24.70
C ASP A 787 7.03 -4.79 -23.78
N TRP A 788 6.86 -4.59 -22.47
CA TRP A 788 7.14 -5.64 -21.47
C TRP A 788 5.97 -6.60 -21.26
N LEU A 789 4.76 -6.20 -21.64
CA LEU A 789 3.53 -6.97 -21.44
C LEU A 789 3.16 -7.72 -22.72
N ALA A 790 2.86 -6.99 -23.80
CA ALA A 790 2.58 -7.56 -25.12
C ALA A 790 3.90 -7.73 -25.89
N ASP A 791 4.76 -8.62 -25.38
CA ASP A 791 6.09 -8.87 -25.96
C ASP A 791 5.97 -9.27 -27.43
N GLN A 792 6.91 -8.77 -28.23
CA GLN A 792 6.95 -9.01 -29.67
C GLN A 792 6.81 -10.51 -30.02
N ARG A 793 7.38 -11.43 -29.25
CA ARG A 793 7.26 -12.89 -29.51
C ARG A 793 5.84 -13.39 -29.41
N ASP A 794 5.09 -12.93 -28.40
CA ASP A 794 3.67 -13.27 -28.26
C ASP A 794 2.85 -12.69 -29.42
N VAL A 795 3.14 -11.46 -29.84
CA VAL A 795 2.46 -10.86 -31.02
C VAL A 795 2.75 -11.66 -32.29
N HIS A 796 3.98 -12.13 -32.50
CA HIS A 796 4.32 -12.97 -33.67
C HIS A 796 3.62 -14.33 -33.65
N LEU A 797 3.24 -14.86 -32.47
CA LEU A 797 2.39 -16.05 -32.36
C LEU A 797 0.91 -15.74 -32.67
N LEU A 798 0.47 -14.52 -32.44
CA LEU A 798 -0.89 -14.07 -32.72
C LEU A 798 -1.11 -13.79 -34.21
N LEU A 799 -0.20 -13.08 -34.89
CA LEU A 799 -0.42 -12.59 -36.26
C LEU A 799 -0.89 -13.68 -37.25
N PRO A 800 -0.29 -14.89 -37.30
CA PRO A 800 -0.73 -15.95 -38.22
C PRO A 800 -2.13 -16.52 -37.90
N ARG A 801 -2.63 -16.29 -36.68
CA ARG A 801 -3.94 -16.77 -36.22
C ARG A 801 -5.07 -15.82 -36.61
N ILE A 802 -4.77 -14.59 -37.01
CA ILE A 802 -5.75 -13.59 -37.44
C ILE A 802 -6.08 -13.85 -38.91
N ALA A 803 -7.24 -14.45 -39.17
CA ALA A 803 -7.66 -14.85 -40.51
C ALA A 803 -7.74 -13.68 -41.51
N HIS A 804 -8.14 -12.49 -41.03
CA HIS A 804 -8.34 -11.28 -41.84
C HIS A 804 -7.42 -10.13 -41.40
N LEU A 805 -6.11 -10.39 -41.33
CA LEU A 805 -5.10 -9.37 -41.02
C LEU A 805 -4.94 -8.39 -42.19
N VAL A 806 -5.28 -7.12 -41.97
CA VAL A 806 -5.19 -6.03 -42.96
C VAL A 806 -3.77 -5.46 -43.01
N THR A 807 -3.20 -5.17 -41.83
CA THR A 807 -1.85 -4.62 -41.72
C THR A 807 -1.25 -4.91 -40.34
N TYR A 808 0.07 -4.89 -40.27
CA TYR A 808 0.84 -5.00 -39.04
C TYR A 808 1.92 -3.89 -38.99
N GLY A 809 1.77 -2.98 -38.03
CA GLY A 809 2.76 -1.95 -37.71
C GLY A 809 3.63 -2.38 -36.52
N HIS A 810 4.94 -2.28 -36.67
CA HIS A 810 5.87 -2.54 -35.56
C HIS A 810 6.71 -1.30 -35.26
N ILE A 811 6.62 -0.82 -34.02
CA ILE A 811 7.31 0.39 -33.57
C ILE A 811 8.39 0.00 -32.56
N HIS A 812 9.64 -0.07 -33.03
CA HIS A 812 10.76 -0.69 -32.29
C HIS A 812 11.04 -0.06 -30.91
N ASP A 813 10.87 1.24 -30.78
CA ASP A 813 11.23 2.00 -29.57
C ASP A 813 10.09 2.16 -28.56
N TRP A 814 8.87 1.76 -28.92
CA TRP A 814 7.69 1.89 -28.07
C TRP A 814 7.55 0.77 -27.03
N ASN A 815 7.08 1.14 -25.85
CA ASN A 815 6.62 0.28 -24.76
C ASN A 815 5.10 0.10 -24.79
N HIS A 816 4.54 -0.49 -23.73
CA HIS A 816 3.10 -0.79 -23.65
C HIS A 816 2.18 0.43 -23.58
N TRP A 817 2.65 1.53 -23.00
CA TRP A 817 1.87 2.73 -22.72
C TRP A 817 1.98 3.79 -23.82
N ASP A 818 3.01 3.72 -24.66
CA ASP A 818 3.24 4.65 -25.77
C ASP A 818 2.03 4.72 -26.74
N PHE A 819 1.23 3.65 -26.84
CA PHE A 819 0.01 3.60 -27.66
C PHE A 819 -1.10 4.57 -27.23
N ILE A 820 -1.12 4.96 -25.95
CA ILE A 820 -2.15 5.84 -25.36
C ILE A 820 -1.55 7.15 -24.84
N TRP A 821 -0.30 7.13 -24.36
CA TRP A 821 0.34 8.29 -23.73
C TRP A 821 1.61 8.77 -24.44
N GLY A 822 2.01 8.12 -25.53
CA GLY A 822 3.19 8.50 -26.31
C GLY A 822 3.06 9.92 -26.87
N LEU A 823 4.10 10.73 -26.67
CA LEU A 823 4.17 12.10 -27.21
C LEU A 823 4.13 12.10 -28.75
N ASP A 824 4.72 11.09 -29.38
CA ASP A 824 4.76 10.89 -30.83
C ASP A 824 3.59 10.05 -31.38
N ALA A 825 2.64 9.62 -30.53
CA ALA A 825 1.58 8.69 -30.93
C ALA A 825 0.63 9.25 -31.99
N ALA A 826 0.38 10.57 -31.95
CA ALA A 826 -0.43 11.26 -32.94
C ALA A 826 0.15 11.15 -34.36
N GLU A 827 1.47 11.31 -34.48
CA GLU A 827 2.16 11.31 -35.77
C GLU A 827 2.40 9.89 -36.30
N ARG A 828 2.79 8.96 -35.42
CA ARG A 828 3.27 7.63 -35.84
C ARG A 828 2.20 6.54 -35.87
N LEU A 829 1.07 6.74 -35.17
CA LEU A 829 0.01 5.73 -35.05
C LEU A 829 -1.37 6.28 -35.41
N TYR A 830 -1.80 7.36 -34.75
CA TYR A 830 -3.19 7.82 -34.88
C TYR A 830 -3.50 8.31 -36.30
N SER A 831 -2.53 8.96 -36.96
CA SER A 831 -2.57 9.31 -38.38
C SER A 831 -2.85 8.08 -39.28
N SER A 832 -2.08 7.00 -39.12
CA SER A 832 -2.23 5.78 -39.92
C SER A 832 -3.57 5.07 -39.67
N ILE A 833 -4.08 5.11 -38.43
CA ILE A 833 -5.42 4.57 -38.13
C ILE A 833 -6.49 5.40 -38.85
N LEU A 834 -6.41 6.73 -38.81
CA LEU A 834 -7.34 7.61 -39.53
C LEU A 834 -7.33 7.34 -41.03
N GLU A 835 -6.15 7.21 -41.65
CA GLU A 835 -6.00 6.88 -43.06
C GLU A 835 -6.67 5.54 -43.43
N LEU A 836 -6.50 4.49 -42.60
CA LEU A 836 -7.15 3.20 -42.80
C LEU A 836 -8.67 3.26 -42.61
N MET A 837 -9.13 4.07 -41.66
CA MET A 837 -10.56 4.29 -41.46
C MET A 837 -11.17 5.04 -42.65
N GLU A 838 -10.48 6.05 -43.19
CA GLU A 838 -10.91 6.77 -44.39
C GLU A 838 -10.90 5.89 -45.63
N TRP A 839 -9.88 5.05 -45.81
CA TRP A 839 -9.78 4.09 -46.91
C TRP A 839 -10.88 3.01 -46.87
N SER A 840 -11.34 2.64 -45.67
CA SER A 840 -12.37 1.60 -45.47
C SER A 840 -13.81 2.12 -45.40
N ARG A 841 -14.00 3.44 -45.49
CA ARG A 841 -15.32 4.07 -45.71
C ARG A 841 -15.71 3.93 -47.17
#